data_AF-A0A257GHH5-F1
#
_entry.id   AF-A0A257GHH5-F1
#
_cell.length_a   1.000
_cell.length_b   1.000
_cell.length_c   1.000
_cell.angle_alpha   90.00
_cell.angle_beta   90.00
_cell.angle_gamma   90.00
#
_symmetry.space_group_name_H-M   'P 1'
#
loop_
_entity.id
_entity.type
_entity.pdbx_description
1 polymer ?
#
loop_
_entity_poly.entity_id
_entity_poly.type
_entity_poly.pdbx_seq_one_letter_code
_entity_poly.pdbx_strand_id
1 'polypeptide(L)'
;MPLSAATEGYSLMFIDQPDQHKNGGPTAAAEHRDNVGPRDPVQQSNSPTHQQRAKTAASGVEMSDEAERATAEDLHPKLMHFYTELRHGLPDGYVFDEQTKLIFDIAGSKVCGPIRVASLPRRPDFKGWSVEVEYLDREENLRRASFPRQEIITGKGRFFSHLIDCGFEVATGALGVATLLNAWTNLAHSWRCDHPGWFRAPDGAMSFVRNDGTVHMAQQENAIPITLANPQLAGTPIRGSLAGWQKEVAARALGNPALMFAISAAIAGPLLRFTGIHTAGFNFFGTSGVGKSLLLRIAESCGGDPRNLTPWSAAKTGLDQLGTRSYDGLLALDGFRRDPDARQIKALLAIADEAGSDPDPNGEYRWQGVLLSGSEIPLTAMFQRKKTGVPAALLARIVDIPATSGPHGLIDTLHGFADATNFARHLDAAVHHQHGHLLPAFLDRLVADLAAIATDLGKTLPQRSHFLKDSCLASSNVPAAVLPQVAERFALIGYAGELGIRLGLLPWPPGAAQMAAEAMAHRVKQDNGPRDAVRARSTLLEFVDRNADSIIDLESEGATATNPSTVGWRDSAHIYLKSKPLREEFNDLDELLDAIAPDTLKPGGEPRSLQFKMPKTKVSDRPRVYRFDAQMLQHGIRPRF
;
A
#
# COMPACT_ATOMS: atom_id res chain seq x y z
N MET A 1 36.93 -45.68 -4.31
CA MET A 1 36.97 -46.16 -5.70
C MET A 1 35.85 -45.46 -6.48
N PRO A 2 36.16 -44.79 -7.60
CA PRO A 2 35.26 -43.87 -8.30
C PRO A 2 34.72 -44.42 -9.63
N LEU A 3 33.64 -43.81 -10.15
CA LEU A 3 33.16 -43.83 -11.53
C LEU A 3 32.54 -42.44 -11.75
N SER A 4 33.08 -41.53 -12.57
CA SER A 4 33.32 -41.50 -14.03
C SER A 4 32.28 -40.60 -14.71
N ALA A 5 32.79 -39.64 -15.48
CA ALA A 5 32.11 -38.53 -16.12
C ALA A 5 31.39 -38.92 -17.43
N ALA A 6 30.44 -38.06 -17.86
CA ALA A 6 30.12 -37.84 -19.26
C ALA A 6 29.64 -36.39 -19.45
N THR A 7 30.13 -35.77 -20.52
CA THR A 7 30.04 -34.34 -20.85
C THR A 7 29.46 -34.25 -22.26
N GLU A 8 28.37 -33.51 -22.47
CA GLU A 8 27.88 -33.05 -23.78
C GLU A 8 27.19 -31.69 -23.51
N GLY A 9 27.40 -30.56 -24.18
CA GLY A 9 27.97 -30.30 -25.50
C GLY A 9 26.88 -29.82 -26.47
N TYR A 10 26.32 -28.60 -26.29
CA TYR A 10 25.37 -28.02 -27.25
C TYR A 10 25.89 -26.70 -27.84
N SER A 11 26.12 -26.75 -29.16
CA SER A 11 26.52 -25.65 -30.03
C SER A 11 25.31 -25.02 -30.70
N LEU A 12 25.35 -23.69 -30.84
CA LEU A 12 24.44 -22.86 -31.62
C LEU A 12 24.50 -23.21 -33.12
N MET A 13 23.32 -23.24 -33.78
CA MET A 13 23.21 -23.07 -35.23
C MET A 13 22.08 -22.07 -35.53
N PHE A 14 22.48 -20.98 -36.20
CA PHE A 14 21.64 -20.05 -36.92
C PHE A 14 21.09 -20.73 -38.18
N ILE A 15 19.81 -20.50 -38.51
CA ILE A 15 19.27 -20.71 -39.86
C ILE A 15 18.53 -19.44 -40.27
N ASP A 16 18.80 -19.07 -41.51
CA ASP A 16 18.54 -17.81 -42.20
C ASP A 16 17.36 -17.94 -43.18
N GLN A 17 16.77 -16.77 -43.53
CA GLN A 17 15.97 -16.43 -44.73
C GLN A 17 14.47 -16.80 -44.87
N PRO A 18 13.69 -16.14 -45.77
CA PRO A 18 13.90 -14.87 -46.51
C PRO A 18 12.71 -13.88 -46.57
N ASP A 19 13.03 -12.67 -47.04
CA ASP A 19 12.17 -11.59 -47.56
C ASP A 19 11.28 -11.98 -48.76
N GLN A 20 10.08 -11.40 -48.82
CA GLN A 20 9.28 -11.23 -50.05
C GLN A 20 8.60 -9.84 -50.05
N HIS A 21 9.14 -8.93 -50.86
CA HIS A 21 8.47 -7.71 -51.33
C HIS A 21 7.45 -8.03 -52.44
N LYS A 22 6.29 -7.37 -52.46
CA LYS A 22 5.67 -6.81 -53.69
C LYS A 22 4.50 -5.84 -53.42
N ASN A 23 4.77 -4.58 -53.77
CA ASN A 23 3.95 -3.50 -54.37
C ASN A 23 2.41 -3.56 -54.42
N GLY A 24 1.81 -2.40 -54.11
CA GLY A 24 0.52 -1.97 -54.65
C GLY A 24 -0.02 -0.66 -54.02
N GLY A 25 0.37 0.51 -54.54
CA GLY A 25 -0.49 1.72 -54.50
C GLY A 25 -1.44 1.74 -55.71
N PRO A 26 -2.33 2.74 -55.92
CA PRO A 26 -2.13 4.15 -55.57
C PRO A 26 -3.38 4.99 -55.13
N THR A 27 -3.11 6.26 -54.79
CA THR A 27 -3.95 7.49 -54.97
C THR A 27 -5.26 7.70 -54.19
N ALA A 28 -5.32 8.78 -53.38
CA ALA A 28 -6.05 10.02 -53.70
C ALA A 28 -5.89 11.07 -52.59
N ALA A 29 -5.67 12.32 -53.01
CA ALA A 29 -5.62 13.53 -52.20
C ALA A 29 -7.02 14.07 -51.91
N ALA A 30 -7.22 14.73 -50.76
CA ALA A 30 -8.15 15.85 -50.63
C ALA A 30 -7.85 16.65 -49.34
N GLU A 31 -7.60 17.93 -49.56
CA GLU A 31 -7.53 19.03 -48.61
C GLU A 31 -8.85 19.20 -47.84
N HIS A 32 -8.80 19.64 -46.57
CA HIS A 32 -9.38 20.93 -46.17
C HIS A 32 -9.34 21.22 -44.65
N ARG A 33 -8.72 22.37 -44.37
CA ARG A 33 -9.18 23.49 -43.54
C ARG A 33 -9.18 23.36 -42.00
N ASP A 34 -8.21 24.10 -41.48
CA ASP A 34 -8.29 24.97 -40.30
C ASP A 34 -9.68 25.53 -40.01
N ASN A 35 -10.06 25.53 -38.73
CA ASN A 35 -10.96 26.55 -38.21
C ASN A 35 -10.60 26.87 -36.76
N VAL A 36 -9.77 27.91 -36.62
CA VAL A 36 -9.57 28.67 -35.38
C VAL A 36 -10.59 29.80 -35.39
N GLY A 37 -11.35 29.94 -34.31
CA GLY A 37 -12.28 31.03 -34.07
C GLY A 37 -12.43 31.32 -32.57
N PRO A 38 -12.76 32.56 -32.17
CA PRO A 38 -11.95 33.31 -31.21
C PRO A 38 -12.51 33.31 -29.78
N ARG A 39 -11.61 33.62 -28.83
CA ARG A 39 -11.93 33.95 -27.42
C ARG A 39 -12.10 35.46 -27.28
N ASP A 40 -13.26 35.88 -26.78
CA ASP A 40 -13.52 37.26 -26.36
C ASP A 40 -12.94 37.55 -24.97
N PRO A 41 -12.43 38.78 -24.71
CA PRO A 41 -11.94 39.22 -23.41
C PRO A 41 -13.02 39.96 -22.63
N VAL A 42 -13.30 39.52 -21.39
CA VAL A 42 -14.17 40.27 -20.47
C VAL A 42 -13.34 41.28 -19.69
N GLN A 43 -13.86 42.51 -19.68
CA GLN A 43 -13.32 43.74 -19.13
C GLN A 43 -13.24 43.79 -17.60
N GLN A 44 -12.33 44.66 -17.18
CA GLN A 44 -12.11 45.25 -15.87
C GLN A 44 -13.38 45.81 -15.21
N SER A 45 -13.47 45.70 -13.88
CA SER A 45 -14.04 46.79 -13.05
C SER A 45 -13.46 46.82 -11.63
N ASN A 46 -12.75 47.93 -11.39
CA ASN A 46 -12.68 48.79 -10.21
C ASN A 46 -12.67 48.23 -8.77
N SER A 47 -11.56 48.50 -8.09
CA SER A 47 -11.45 48.73 -6.65
C SER A 47 -12.34 49.90 -6.16
N PRO A 48 -12.62 49.98 -4.86
CA PRO A 48 -12.14 51.16 -4.15
C PRO A 48 -11.48 50.87 -2.80
N THR A 49 -10.52 51.74 -2.53
CA THR A 49 -9.73 51.96 -1.32
C THR A 49 -10.60 52.40 -0.14
N HIS A 50 -10.37 51.87 1.06
CA HIS A 50 -10.46 52.67 2.29
C HIS A 50 -9.56 52.11 3.39
N GLN A 51 -8.54 52.89 3.74
CA GLN A 51 -7.80 52.79 4.99
C GLN A 51 -8.69 53.31 6.13
N GLN A 52 -8.74 52.60 7.27
CA GLN A 52 -8.25 53.09 8.58
C GLN A 52 -8.65 52.16 9.75
N ARG A 53 -7.60 51.65 10.41
CA ARG A 53 -7.40 51.40 11.86
C ARG A 53 -8.61 51.19 12.79
N ALA A 54 -8.63 50.02 13.44
CA ALA A 54 -8.79 49.94 14.90
C ALA A 54 -8.02 48.72 15.46
N LYS A 55 -7.28 48.96 16.53
CA LYS A 55 -6.43 48.04 17.29
C LYS A 55 -7.26 47.14 18.23
N THR A 56 -6.57 46.11 18.75
CA THR A 56 -6.86 45.28 19.96
C THR A 56 -7.89 44.17 19.72
N ALA A 57 -7.66 42.89 20.03
CA ALA A 57 -6.87 42.33 21.11
C ALA A 57 -6.15 41.02 20.74
N ALA A 58 -5.01 40.84 21.40
CA ALA A 58 -4.19 39.65 21.39
C ALA A 58 -4.82 38.52 22.22
N SER A 59 -4.80 37.31 21.66
CA SER A 59 -4.65 36.06 22.41
C SER A 59 -3.84 35.13 21.52
N GLY A 60 -2.51 35.24 21.64
CA GLY A 60 -1.57 34.39 20.92
C GLY A 60 -1.75 32.95 21.38
N VAL A 61 -2.13 32.09 20.45
CA VAL A 61 -1.88 30.67 20.54
C VAL A 61 -0.39 30.53 20.27
N GLU A 62 0.40 30.24 21.31
CA GLU A 62 1.73 29.66 21.16
C GLU A 62 1.54 28.29 20.51
N MET A 63 1.50 28.27 19.17
CA MET A 63 1.74 27.06 18.41
C MET A 63 3.24 26.78 18.52
N SER A 64 3.54 25.62 19.06
CA SER A 64 4.87 25.05 19.23
C SER A 64 5.64 25.00 17.90
N ASP A 65 6.56 25.93 17.73
CA ASP A 65 7.65 26.01 16.72
C ASP A 65 8.66 24.85 16.80
N GLU A 66 8.40 23.78 17.55
CA GLU A 66 9.37 22.71 17.81
C GLU A 66 9.42 21.63 16.72
N ALA A 67 8.47 21.59 15.77
CA ALA A 67 8.43 20.57 14.73
C ALA A 67 9.09 20.97 13.39
N GLU A 68 9.30 22.27 13.13
CA GLU A 68 10.07 22.76 11.97
C GLU A 68 11.54 23.03 12.29
N ARG A 69 11.91 22.89 13.57
CA ARG A 69 13.29 22.91 14.04
C ARG A 69 13.94 21.52 13.92
N ALA A 70 14.09 21.02 12.70
CA ALA A 70 15.37 20.39 12.38
C ALA A 70 16.40 21.53 12.31
N THR A 71 16.72 22.12 13.47
CA THR A 71 17.37 23.43 13.57
C THR A 71 18.78 23.37 13.04
N ALA A 72 19.23 24.47 12.45
CA ALA A 72 20.56 24.70 11.88
C ALA A 72 21.77 24.22 12.73
N GLU A 73 21.58 23.87 14.00
CA GLU A 73 22.57 23.28 14.92
C GLU A 73 23.06 21.88 14.50
N ASP A 74 22.25 21.04 13.84
CA ASP A 74 22.65 19.67 13.43
C ASP A 74 23.19 19.57 11.99
N LEU A 75 22.85 20.54 11.12
CA LEU A 75 23.36 20.59 9.75
C LEU A 75 24.81 21.08 9.68
N HIS A 76 25.20 21.99 10.58
CA HIS A 76 26.51 22.61 10.56
C HIS A 76 27.67 21.60 10.71
N PRO A 77 27.64 20.62 11.63
CA PRO A 77 28.70 19.62 11.75
C PRO A 77 28.84 18.71 10.53
N LYS A 78 27.72 18.28 9.93
CA LYS A 78 27.72 17.42 8.72
C LYS A 78 28.29 18.15 7.51
N LEU A 79 27.90 19.40 7.34
CA LEU A 79 28.40 20.24 6.26
C LEU A 79 29.89 20.56 6.44
N MET A 80 30.32 20.84 7.67
CA MET A 80 31.73 21.05 8.00
C MET A 80 32.58 19.80 7.77
N HIS A 81 32.06 18.62 8.15
CA HIS A 81 32.70 17.35 7.84
C HIS A 81 32.82 17.16 6.32
N PHE A 82 31.74 17.37 5.57
CA PHE A 82 31.74 17.29 4.11
C PHE A 82 32.81 18.20 3.48
N TYR A 83 32.89 19.48 3.86
CA TYR A 83 33.92 20.38 3.31
C TYR A 83 35.34 19.99 3.72
N THR A 84 35.52 19.41 4.91
CA THR A 84 36.81 18.91 5.36
C THR A 84 37.25 17.71 4.54
N GLU A 85 36.36 16.72 4.36
CA GLU A 85 36.60 15.55 3.51
C GLU A 85 36.79 15.94 2.04
N LEU A 86 36.03 16.91 1.53
CA LEU A 86 36.19 17.44 0.18
C LEU A 86 37.59 18.01 0.00
N ARG A 87 38.07 18.86 0.91
CA ARG A 87 39.40 19.48 0.83
C ARG A 87 40.52 18.45 0.92
N HIS A 88 40.39 17.45 1.79
CA HIS A 88 41.40 16.40 1.94
C HIS A 88 41.44 15.41 0.78
N GLY A 89 40.28 15.10 0.18
CA GLY A 89 40.17 14.13 -0.91
C GLY A 89 40.24 14.72 -2.31
N LEU A 90 40.25 16.06 -2.44
CA LEU A 90 40.26 16.70 -3.76
C LEU A 90 41.53 16.32 -4.54
N PRO A 91 41.42 15.85 -5.80
CA PRO A 91 42.58 15.40 -6.56
C PRO A 91 43.54 16.54 -6.92
N ASP A 92 44.81 16.19 -7.08
CA ASP A 92 45.81 17.08 -7.68
C ASP A 92 45.30 17.60 -9.04
N GLY A 93 45.46 18.90 -9.27
CA GLY A 93 44.91 19.54 -10.47
C GLY A 93 43.59 20.27 -10.25
N TYR A 94 43.01 20.21 -9.04
CA TYR A 94 41.77 20.90 -8.69
C TYR A 94 41.89 21.67 -7.38
N VAL A 95 41.14 22.77 -7.26
CA VAL A 95 41.06 23.61 -6.06
C VAL A 95 39.60 23.92 -5.76
N PHE A 96 39.20 23.79 -4.50
CA PHE A 96 37.90 24.23 -4.02
C PHE A 96 38.01 25.65 -3.44
N ASP A 97 37.19 26.57 -3.95
CA ASP A 97 37.09 27.94 -3.47
C ASP A 97 35.83 28.11 -2.60
N GLU A 98 36.05 28.39 -1.31
CA GLU A 98 34.96 28.55 -0.33
C GLU A 98 34.12 29.82 -0.54
N GLN A 99 34.68 30.86 -1.16
CA GLN A 99 33.94 32.11 -1.39
C GLN A 99 32.93 31.94 -2.51
N THR A 100 33.35 31.27 -3.59
CA THR A 100 32.49 31.02 -4.74
C THR A 100 31.73 29.70 -4.63
N LYS A 101 32.08 28.84 -3.69
CA LYS A 101 31.58 27.46 -3.51
C LYS A 101 31.74 26.61 -4.77
N LEU A 102 32.80 26.85 -5.55
CA LEU A 102 33.08 26.13 -6.79
C LEU A 102 34.42 25.40 -6.73
N ILE A 103 34.49 24.30 -7.47
CA ILE A 103 35.73 23.60 -7.81
C ILE A 103 36.24 24.15 -9.14
N PHE A 104 37.52 24.50 -9.15
CA PHE A 104 38.27 24.96 -10.31
C PHE A 104 39.33 23.95 -10.68
N ASP A 105 39.69 23.87 -11.97
CA ASP A 105 40.91 23.20 -12.39
C ASP A 105 42.14 24.12 -12.22
N ILE A 106 43.35 23.56 -12.33
CA ILE A 106 44.61 24.31 -12.27
C ILE A 106 44.77 25.39 -13.36
N ALA A 107 43.99 25.34 -14.43
CA ALA A 107 43.96 26.38 -15.45
C ALA A 107 43.06 27.56 -15.05
N GLY A 108 42.39 27.49 -13.89
CA GLY A 108 41.47 28.51 -13.40
C GLY A 108 40.07 28.41 -14.02
N SER A 109 39.75 27.32 -14.72
CA SER A 109 38.42 27.10 -15.29
C SER A 109 37.47 26.54 -14.25
N LYS A 110 36.23 27.06 -14.23
CA LYS A 110 35.17 26.56 -13.34
C LYS A 110 34.73 25.16 -13.78
N VAL A 111 34.66 24.22 -12.85
CA VAL A 111 34.24 22.83 -13.10
C VAL A 111 32.81 22.62 -12.64
N CYS A 112 32.55 22.68 -11.33
CA CYS A 112 31.24 22.41 -10.74
C CYS A 112 31.18 22.93 -9.29
N GLY A 113 30.02 22.81 -8.66
CA GLY A 113 29.84 23.01 -7.23
C GLY A 113 30.53 21.93 -6.38
N PRO A 114 30.35 21.96 -5.05
CA PRO A 114 31.03 21.07 -4.12
C PRO A 114 30.57 19.63 -4.33
N ILE A 115 31.49 18.75 -4.69
CA ILE A 115 31.25 17.31 -4.87
C ILE A 115 32.48 16.50 -4.48
N ARG A 116 32.28 15.40 -3.77
CA ARG A 116 33.31 14.42 -3.43
C ARG A 116 32.91 13.00 -3.79
N VAL A 117 33.88 12.14 -4.03
CA VAL A 117 33.65 10.69 -4.12
C VAL A 117 33.74 10.10 -2.72
N ALA A 118 32.61 9.60 -2.21
CA ALA A 118 32.53 9.06 -0.86
C ALA A 118 33.03 7.61 -0.78
N SER A 119 32.69 6.78 -1.77
CA SER A 119 33.12 5.39 -1.81
C SER A 119 33.02 4.79 -3.22
N LEU A 120 33.56 3.57 -3.38
CA LEU A 120 33.38 2.74 -4.56
C LEU A 120 32.54 1.49 -4.24
N PRO A 121 31.20 1.58 -4.30
CA PRO A 121 30.32 0.44 -4.05
C PRO A 121 30.49 -0.67 -5.09
N ARG A 122 30.46 -1.92 -4.64
CA ARG A 122 30.44 -3.11 -5.51
C ARG A 122 29.63 -4.26 -4.92
N ARG A 123 29.12 -5.15 -5.75
CA ARG A 123 28.40 -6.32 -5.24
C ARG A 123 29.33 -7.34 -4.59
N PRO A 124 28.79 -8.26 -3.75
CA PRO A 124 29.52 -9.39 -3.17
C PRO A 124 30.25 -10.28 -4.19
N ASP A 125 29.74 -10.37 -5.43
CA ASP A 125 30.35 -11.11 -6.55
C ASP A 125 31.57 -10.39 -7.19
N PHE A 126 32.03 -9.29 -6.58
CA PHE A 126 33.13 -8.45 -7.05
C PHE A 126 32.86 -7.74 -8.39
N LYS A 127 31.60 -7.67 -8.84
CA LYS A 127 31.15 -6.95 -10.03
C LYS A 127 30.25 -5.76 -9.66
N GLY A 128 29.71 -5.09 -10.69
CA GLY A 128 28.71 -4.04 -10.50
C GLY A 128 29.23 -2.75 -9.86
N TRP A 129 30.51 -2.44 -10.07
CA TRP A 129 31.16 -1.25 -9.50
C TRP A 129 30.41 0.04 -9.81
N SER A 130 30.29 0.88 -8.79
CA SER A 130 29.70 2.21 -8.83
C SER A 130 30.63 3.25 -8.21
N VAL A 131 30.30 4.51 -8.41
CA VAL A 131 30.89 5.66 -7.70
C VAL A 131 29.78 6.28 -6.87
N GLU A 132 29.96 6.27 -5.55
CA GLU A 132 29.09 7.01 -4.64
C GLU A 132 29.66 8.41 -4.45
N VAL A 133 28.82 9.42 -4.67
CA VAL A 133 29.20 10.82 -4.52
C VAL A 133 28.34 11.50 -3.48
N GLU A 134 28.95 12.45 -2.78
CA GLU A 134 28.26 13.44 -1.96
C GLU A 134 28.44 14.82 -2.59
N TYR A 135 27.37 15.61 -2.62
CA TYR A 135 27.38 16.93 -3.23
C TYR A 135 26.36 17.84 -2.55
N LEU A 136 26.49 19.14 -2.76
CA LEU A 136 25.49 20.11 -2.33
C LEU A 136 24.58 20.49 -3.50
N ASP A 137 23.27 20.55 -3.23
CA ASP A 137 22.33 21.19 -4.15
C ASP A 137 22.35 22.72 -4.02
N ARG A 138 21.57 23.42 -4.85
CA ARG A 138 21.49 24.90 -4.84
C ARG A 138 20.98 25.49 -3.53
N GLU A 139 20.33 24.69 -2.69
CA GLU A 139 19.83 25.07 -1.38
C GLU A 139 20.80 24.66 -0.26
N GLU A 140 22.02 24.23 -0.62
CA GLU A 140 23.07 23.78 0.30
C GLU A 140 22.70 22.52 1.11
N ASN A 141 21.70 21.76 0.64
CA ASN A 141 21.41 20.47 1.25
C ASN A 141 22.44 19.45 0.78
N LEU A 142 23.00 18.70 1.74
CA LEU A 142 23.89 17.58 1.45
C LEU A 142 23.08 16.43 0.82
N ARG A 143 23.41 16.12 -0.43
CA ARG A 143 22.85 15.01 -1.21
C ARG A 143 23.90 13.92 -1.36
N ARG A 144 23.41 12.69 -1.54
CA ARG A 144 24.24 11.53 -1.84
C ARG A 144 23.60 10.74 -2.99
N ALA A 145 24.41 10.28 -3.94
CA ALA A 145 23.94 9.49 -5.07
C ALA A 145 24.99 8.44 -5.48
N SER A 146 24.54 7.35 -6.09
CA SER A 146 25.41 6.29 -6.59
C SER A 146 25.19 6.09 -8.08
N PHE A 147 26.28 6.07 -8.85
CA PHE A 147 26.23 5.93 -10.30
C PHE A 147 27.11 4.78 -10.77
N PRO A 148 26.68 3.98 -11.78
CA PRO A 148 27.52 2.95 -12.35
C PRO A 148 28.87 3.50 -12.81
N ARG A 149 29.97 2.80 -12.48
CA ARG A 149 31.34 3.25 -12.77
C ARG A 149 31.54 3.57 -14.26
N GLN A 150 30.91 2.78 -15.14
CA GLN A 150 30.96 2.96 -16.59
C GLN A 150 30.40 4.32 -17.05
N GLU A 151 29.35 4.83 -16.41
CA GLU A 151 28.78 6.15 -16.73
C GLU A 151 29.79 7.26 -16.42
N ILE A 152 30.47 7.15 -15.27
CA ILE A 152 31.50 8.10 -14.86
C ILE A 152 32.75 8.01 -15.73
N ILE A 153 33.19 6.81 -16.16
CA ILE A 153 34.35 6.67 -17.07
C ILE A 153 34.06 7.33 -18.42
N THR A 154 32.87 7.06 -18.97
CA THR A 154 32.53 7.50 -20.32
C THR A 154 32.04 8.94 -20.39
N GLY A 155 31.68 9.54 -19.25
CA GLY A 155 30.98 10.83 -19.20
C GLY A 155 29.59 10.78 -19.84
N LYS A 156 29.00 9.59 -19.95
CA LYS A 156 27.70 9.33 -20.58
C LYS A 156 26.76 8.61 -19.61
N GLY A 157 25.47 8.58 -19.94
CA GLY A 157 24.45 7.98 -19.10
C GLY A 157 23.64 9.04 -18.35
N ARG A 158 23.07 8.64 -17.22
CA ARG A 158 22.11 9.44 -16.46
C ARG A 158 22.73 10.22 -15.30
N PHE A 159 23.99 9.95 -14.95
CA PHE A 159 24.63 10.61 -13.80
C PHE A 159 24.58 12.14 -13.89
N PHE A 160 24.94 12.72 -15.04
CA PHE A 160 25.03 14.16 -15.20
C PHE A 160 23.65 14.82 -15.18
N SER A 161 22.67 14.23 -15.89
CA SER A 161 21.29 14.71 -15.86
C SER A 161 20.67 14.59 -14.48
N HIS A 162 20.97 13.52 -13.73
CA HIS A 162 20.46 13.32 -12.37
C HIS A 162 21.02 14.35 -11.40
N LEU A 163 22.33 14.63 -11.46
CA LEU A 163 22.95 15.68 -10.64
C LEU A 163 22.28 17.04 -10.90
N ILE A 164 22.09 17.41 -12.18
CA ILE A 164 21.42 18.66 -12.55
C ILE A 164 19.97 18.71 -12.05
N ASP A 165 19.21 17.63 -12.23
CA ASP A 165 17.81 17.51 -11.78
C ASP A 165 17.70 17.66 -10.25
N CYS A 166 18.71 17.16 -9.52
CA CYS A 166 18.83 17.33 -8.07
C CYS A 166 19.45 18.67 -7.65
N GLY A 167 19.61 19.63 -8.55
CA GLY A 167 20.08 20.98 -8.24
C GLY A 167 21.60 21.10 -8.03
N PHE A 168 22.41 20.13 -8.49
CA PHE A 168 23.86 20.27 -8.45
C PHE A 168 24.33 21.41 -9.36
N GLU A 169 25.25 22.25 -8.85
CA GLU A 169 25.84 23.32 -9.64
C GLU A 169 26.89 22.78 -10.62
N VAL A 170 26.74 23.11 -11.90
CA VAL A 170 27.64 22.67 -12.98
C VAL A 170 28.12 23.86 -13.78
N ALA A 171 29.43 23.95 -14.00
CA ALA A 171 30.06 24.99 -14.81
C ALA A 171 30.73 24.45 -16.08
N THR A 172 30.93 23.13 -16.15
CA THR A 172 31.43 22.40 -17.32
C THR A 172 30.45 21.31 -17.78
N GLY A 173 30.74 20.66 -18.90
CA GLY A 173 29.95 19.54 -19.43
C GLY A 173 30.18 18.23 -18.67
N ALA A 174 29.38 17.21 -18.98
CA ALA A 174 29.44 15.90 -18.32
C ALA A 174 30.85 15.30 -18.25
N LEU A 175 31.65 15.43 -19.31
CA LEU A 175 33.00 14.90 -19.36
C LEU A 175 33.94 15.60 -18.35
N GLY A 176 33.79 16.90 -18.11
CA GLY A 176 34.62 17.63 -17.15
C GLY A 176 34.36 17.19 -15.71
N VAL A 177 33.08 17.06 -15.33
CA VAL A 177 32.69 16.52 -14.02
C VAL A 177 33.14 15.06 -13.89
N ALA A 178 32.92 14.25 -14.92
CA ALA A 178 33.40 12.86 -14.94
C ALA A 178 34.93 12.77 -14.77
N THR A 179 35.70 13.66 -15.39
CA THR A 179 37.16 13.69 -15.27
C THR A 179 37.59 13.99 -13.83
N LEU A 180 36.97 14.97 -13.18
CA LEU A 180 37.17 15.24 -11.75
C LEU A 180 36.87 14.01 -10.89
N LEU A 181 35.70 13.38 -11.07
CA LEU A 181 35.31 12.21 -10.29
C LEU A 181 36.22 10.99 -10.53
N ASN A 182 36.75 10.84 -11.75
CA ASN A 182 37.70 9.79 -12.11
C ASN A 182 39.10 10.00 -11.51
N ALA A 183 39.46 11.24 -11.18
CA ALA A 183 40.77 11.59 -10.65
C ALA A 183 40.92 11.32 -9.15
N TRP A 184 39.82 11.05 -8.43
CA TRP A 184 39.85 10.66 -7.02
C TRP A 184 40.59 9.33 -6.82
N THR A 185 41.52 9.30 -5.86
CA THR A 185 42.34 8.13 -5.49
C THR A 185 42.18 7.79 -4.01
N ASN A 186 42.68 6.62 -3.58
CA ASN A 186 42.61 6.14 -2.18
C ASN A 186 41.19 6.09 -1.61
N LEU A 187 40.23 5.67 -2.43
CA LEU A 187 38.81 5.64 -2.08
C LEU A 187 38.47 4.47 -1.16
N ALA A 188 37.61 4.74 -0.19
CA ALA A 188 36.99 3.70 0.62
C ALA A 188 36.14 2.76 -0.26
N HIS A 189 36.09 1.48 0.11
CA HIS A 189 35.21 0.50 -0.50
C HIS A 189 33.92 0.36 0.32
N SER A 190 32.82 0.13 -0.38
CA SER A 190 31.53 -0.23 0.21
C SER A 190 30.92 -1.39 -0.56
N TRP A 191 29.99 -2.09 0.08
CA TRP A 191 29.13 -3.04 -0.59
C TRP A 191 28.00 -2.31 -1.30
N ARG A 192 27.70 -2.73 -2.52
CA ARG A 192 26.53 -2.28 -3.28
C ARG A 192 25.38 -3.25 -3.03
N CYS A 193 24.28 -2.71 -2.55
CA CYS A 193 23.00 -3.37 -2.47
C CYS A 193 22.12 -2.85 -3.60
N ASP A 194 21.55 -3.73 -4.43
CA ASP A 194 20.77 -3.34 -5.61
C ASP A 194 19.26 -3.16 -5.29
N HIS A 195 18.80 -3.72 -4.16
CA HIS A 195 17.42 -3.64 -3.69
C HIS A 195 17.37 -3.45 -2.16
N PRO A 196 16.31 -2.88 -1.58
CA PRO A 196 16.12 -2.85 -0.12
C PRO A 196 15.87 -4.27 0.45
N GLY A 197 15.92 -4.44 1.77
CA GLY A 197 15.73 -5.69 2.49
C GLY A 197 17.05 -6.33 2.95
N TRP A 198 17.07 -7.65 3.10
CA TRP A 198 18.24 -8.36 3.62
C TRP A 198 19.41 -8.40 2.63
N PHE A 199 20.54 -7.84 3.05
CA PHE A 199 21.84 -7.95 2.42
C PHE A 199 22.72 -8.96 3.18
N ARG A 200 23.39 -9.85 2.45
CA ARG A 200 24.36 -10.80 3.00
C ARG A 200 25.77 -10.46 2.53
N ALA A 201 26.62 -10.08 3.46
CA ALA A 201 28.04 -9.85 3.19
C ALA A 201 28.79 -11.18 2.94
N PRO A 202 29.97 -11.16 2.28
CA PRO A 202 30.74 -12.37 1.97
C PRO A 202 31.19 -13.19 3.18
N ASP A 203 31.37 -12.55 4.34
CA ASP A 203 31.67 -13.19 5.62
C ASP A 203 30.44 -13.89 6.25
N GLY A 204 29.27 -13.75 5.62
CA GLY A 204 28.00 -14.29 6.07
C GLY A 204 27.21 -13.37 6.98
N ALA A 205 27.73 -12.18 7.33
CA ALA A 205 27.01 -11.21 8.13
C ALA A 205 25.75 -10.72 7.39
N MET A 206 24.66 -10.58 8.12
CA MET A 206 23.37 -10.13 7.59
C MET A 206 23.11 -8.69 8.04
N SER A 207 22.61 -7.87 7.13
CA SER A 207 22.20 -6.49 7.39
C SER A 207 20.88 -6.21 6.68
N PHE A 208 20.05 -5.35 7.25
CA PHE A 208 18.80 -4.96 6.62
C PHE A 208 18.91 -3.54 6.06
N VAL A 209 18.67 -3.37 4.76
CA VAL A 209 18.76 -2.09 4.05
C VAL A 209 17.35 -1.55 3.79
N ARG A 210 16.99 -0.40 4.34
CA ARG A 210 15.67 0.23 4.08
C ARG A 210 15.64 0.90 2.71
N ASN A 211 14.43 1.21 2.22
CA ASN A 211 14.22 1.89 0.93
C ASN A 211 14.90 3.26 0.83
N ASP A 212 15.08 3.95 1.96
CA ASP A 212 15.78 5.23 2.06
C ASP A 212 17.31 5.08 2.06
N GLY A 213 17.83 3.85 2.05
CA GLY A 213 19.25 3.51 2.12
C GLY A 213 19.79 3.36 3.53
N THR A 214 18.97 3.53 4.58
CA THR A 214 19.38 3.28 5.98
C THR A 214 19.74 1.82 6.16
N VAL A 215 20.88 1.53 6.80
CA VAL A 215 21.36 0.18 7.03
C VAL A 215 21.27 -0.16 8.51
N HIS A 216 20.56 -1.23 8.83
CA HIS A 216 20.50 -1.83 10.16
C HIS A 216 21.43 -3.04 10.19
N MET A 217 22.47 -2.99 11.02
CA MET A 217 23.49 -4.02 11.13
C MET A 217 23.93 -4.23 12.58
N ALA A 218 24.36 -5.44 12.91
CA ALA A 218 24.95 -5.72 14.21
C ALA A 218 26.27 -4.96 14.34
N GLN A 219 26.59 -4.50 15.55
CA GLN A 219 27.79 -3.70 15.79
C GLN A 219 29.05 -4.53 15.49
N GLN A 220 29.84 -4.07 14.52
CA GLN A 220 31.08 -4.71 14.08
C GLN A 220 32.14 -3.63 13.84
N GLU A 221 33.27 -3.71 14.54
CA GLU A 221 34.32 -2.67 14.52
C GLU A 221 34.96 -2.44 13.14
N ASN A 222 34.82 -3.38 12.20
CA ASN A 222 35.42 -3.32 10.87
C ASN A 222 34.44 -3.66 9.73
N ALA A 223 33.14 -3.41 9.93
CA ALA A 223 32.18 -3.66 8.88
C ALA A 223 32.39 -2.70 7.69
N ILE A 224 32.47 -3.28 6.49
CA ILE A 224 32.47 -2.50 5.25
C ILE A 224 31.07 -1.88 5.08
N PRO A 225 30.95 -0.55 4.85
CA PRO A 225 29.67 0.12 4.67
C PRO A 225 28.85 -0.47 3.52
N ILE A 226 27.52 -0.39 3.59
CA ILE A 226 26.61 -0.84 2.54
C ILE A 226 25.90 0.38 1.94
N THR A 227 25.89 0.48 0.61
CA THR A 227 25.26 1.55 -0.16
C THR A 227 24.17 0.96 -1.06
N LEU A 228 22.95 1.46 -0.93
CA LEU A 228 21.85 1.14 -1.84
C LEU A 228 22.05 1.86 -3.18
N ALA A 229 21.88 1.17 -4.31
CA ALA A 229 22.14 1.73 -5.64
C ALA A 229 21.14 2.80 -6.07
N ASN A 230 19.88 2.72 -5.63
CA ASN A 230 18.81 3.65 -5.97
C ASN A 230 17.89 3.91 -4.75
N PRO A 231 18.39 4.57 -3.69
CA PRO A 231 17.57 4.87 -2.53
C PRO A 231 16.44 5.84 -2.91
N GLN A 232 15.27 5.65 -2.31
CA GLN A 232 14.21 6.65 -2.35
C GLN A 232 14.55 7.74 -1.32
N LEU A 233 15.37 8.69 -1.78
CA LEU A 233 15.97 9.77 -0.97
C LEU A 233 14.97 10.81 -0.46
N ALA A 234 13.69 10.71 -0.85
CA ALA A 234 12.62 11.37 -0.11
C ALA A 234 12.49 10.62 1.22
N GLY A 235 13.42 10.90 2.15
CA GLY A 235 13.43 10.34 3.49
C GLY A 235 12.02 10.37 4.01
N THR A 236 11.49 9.23 4.42
CA THR A 236 10.14 9.18 4.98
C THR A 236 10.20 10.07 6.22
N PRO A 237 9.59 11.27 6.20
CA PRO A 237 9.81 12.22 7.28
C PRO A 237 9.39 11.53 8.56
N ILE A 238 10.32 11.38 9.49
CA ILE A 238 10.00 10.83 10.80
C ILE A 238 9.45 11.99 11.62
N ARG A 239 8.32 11.79 12.29
CA ARG A 239 7.71 12.81 13.14
C ARG A 239 7.37 12.26 14.51
N GLY A 240 7.67 13.04 15.54
CA GLY A 240 7.44 12.65 16.93
C GLY A 240 8.52 11.71 17.46
N SER A 241 8.13 10.76 18.31
CA SER A 241 9.06 9.80 18.94
C SER A 241 8.46 8.40 19.04
N LEU A 242 9.31 7.38 19.19
CA LEU A 242 8.84 6.01 19.46
C LEU A 242 7.92 5.94 20.70
N ALA A 243 8.29 6.63 21.79
CA ALA A 243 7.48 6.67 23.01
C ALA A 243 6.12 7.36 22.79
N GLY A 244 6.10 8.44 22.01
CA GLY A 244 4.87 9.12 21.59
C GLY A 244 3.99 8.20 20.73
N TRP A 245 4.57 7.52 19.74
CA TRP A 245 3.88 6.54 18.90
C TRP A 245 3.29 5.39 19.71
N GLN A 246 4.06 4.84 20.66
CA GLN A 246 3.59 3.78 21.57
C GLN A 246 2.39 4.25 22.40
N LYS A 247 2.44 5.46 22.94
CA LYS A 247 1.40 6.03 23.80
C LYS A 247 0.12 6.38 23.04
N GLU A 248 0.24 7.00 21.87
CA GLU A 248 -0.90 7.57 21.14
C GLU A 248 -1.48 6.63 20.08
N VAL A 249 -0.66 5.76 19.49
CA VAL A 249 -1.08 4.83 18.42
C VAL A 249 -1.15 3.40 18.96
N ALA A 250 -0.03 2.84 19.42
CA ALA A 250 0.03 1.41 19.77
C ALA A 250 -0.88 1.06 20.96
N ALA A 251 -0.89 1.87 22.02
CA ALA A 251 -1.73 1.65 23.19
C ALA A 251 -3.24 1.73 22.87
N ARG A 252 -3.61 2.48 21.83
CA ARG A 252 -4.99 2.59 21.32
C ARG A 252 -5.38 1.46 20.37
N ALA A 253 -4.41 0.68 19.88
CA ALA A 253 -4.70 -0.53 19.12
C ALA A 253 -5.08 -1.70 20.05
N LEU A 254 -4.69 -1.69 21.32
CA LEU A 254 -4.95 -2.79 22.25
C LEU A 254 -6.46 -3.05 22.41
N GLY A 255 -6.91 -4.28 22.18
CA GLY A 255 -8.33 -4.62 22.21
C GLY A 255 -9.07 -4.32 20.90
N ASN A 256 -8.36 -3.87 19.86
CA ASN A 256 -8.82 -3.78 18.48
C ASN A 256 -8.03 -4.77 17.60
N PRO A 257 -8.45 -6.03 17.46
CA PRO A 257 -7.68 -7.08 16.76
C PRO A 257 -7.20 -6.69 15.37
N ALA A 258 -8.02 -5.99 14.58
CA ALA A 258 -7.63 -5.56 13.25
C ALA A 258 -6.50 -4.53 13.24
N LEU A 259 -6.50 -3.60 14.20
CA LEU A 259 -5.44 -2.59 14.34
C LEU A 259 -4.13 -3.23 14.83
N MET A 260 -4.23 -4.13 15.82
CA MET A 260 -3.08 -4.89 16.32
C MET A 260 -2.47 -5.76 15.22
N PHE A 261 -3.32 -6.40 14.42
CA PHE A 261 -2.91 -7.22 13.28
C PHE A 261 -2.17 -6.37 12.23
N ALA A 262 -2.69 -5.19 11.89
CA ALA A 262 -2.07 -4.30 10.91
C ALA A 262 -0.69 -3.80 11.35
N ILE A 263 -0.54 -3.42 12.62
CA ILE A 263 0.77 -3.05 13.21
C ILE A 263 1.73 -4.25 13.18
N SER A 264 1.25 -5.44 13.57
CA SER A 264 2.07 -6.66 13.56
C SER A 264 2.50 -7.04 12.13
N ALA A 265 1.63 -6.81 11.15
CA ALA A 265 1.93 -7.04 9.74
C ALA A 265 2.97 -6.07 9.19
N ALA A 266 2.98 -4.83 9.65
CA ALA A 266 3.97 -3.83 9.24
C ALA A 266 5.42 -4.21 9.62
N ILE A 267 5.60 -5.01 10.66
CA ILE A 267 6.92 -5.50 11.11
C ILE A 267 7.19 -6.98 10.75
N ALA A 268 6.26 -7.64 10.06
CA ALA A 268 6.42 -9.05 9.69
C ALA A 268 7.29 -9.27 8.44
N GLY A 269 7.40 -8.26 7.57
CA GLY A 269 8.19 -8.32 6.32
C GLY A 269 9.63 -8.85 6.52
N PRO A 270 10.42 -8.28 7.44
CA PRO A 270 11.80 -8.71 7.69
C PRO A 270 11.95 -10.17 8.14
N LEU A 271 10.87 -10.82 8.59
CA LEU A 271 10.91 -12.21 9.04
C LEU A 271 10.68 -13.21 7.90
N LEU A 272 10.11 -12.77 6.76
CA LEU A 272 9.71 -13.63 5.64
C LEU A 272 10.85 -14.52 5.14
N ARG A 273 12.06 -13.96 5.00
CA ARG A 273 13.27 -14.67 4.53
C ARG A 273 13.60 -15.92 5.34
N PHE A 274 13.19 -15.99 6.61
CA PHE A 274 13.48 -17.12 7.50
C PHE A 274 12.36 -18.16 7.55
N THR A 275 11.31 -17.99 6.76
CA THR A 275 10.10 -18.83 6.80
C THR A 275 9.82 -19.59 5.50
N GLY A 276 10.44 -19.19 4.39
CA GLY A 276 10.07 -19.67 3.05
C GLY A 276 8.75 -19.07 2.52
N ILE A 277 8.12 -18.16 3.26
CA ILE A 277 6.95 -17.41 2.78
C ILE A 277 7.45 -16.23 1.95
N HIS A 278 7.05 -16.17 0.68
CA HIS A 278 7.37 -15.03 -0.20
C HIS A 278 6.31 -13.93 -0.12
N THR A 279 5.02 -14.29 -0.18
CA THR A 279 3.92 -13.32 -0.08
C THR A 279 2.99 -13.65 1.08
N ALA A 280 2.80 -12.70 1.99
CA ALA A 280 1.74 -12.74 3.01
C ALA A 280 0.74 -11.60 2.75
N GLY A 281 -0.32 -11.88 1.97
CA GLY A 281 -1.32 -10.89 1.59
C GLY A 281 -2.62 -11.00 2.37
N PHE A 282 -3.17 -9.85 2.76
CA PHE A 282 -4.44 -9.74 3.46
C PHE A 282 -5.25 -8.58 2.87
N ASN A 283 -6.41 -8.91 2.30
CA ASN A 283 -7.34 -7.94 1.74
C ASN A 283 -8.54 -7.75 2.68
N PHE A 284 -8.65 -6.57 3.28
CA PHE A 284 -9.79 -6.17 4.09
C PHE A 284 -10.91 -5.66 3.18
N PHE A 285 -12.06 -6.33 3.19
CA PHE A 285 -13.19 -5.95 2.33
C PHE A 285 -14.41 -5.49 3.13
N GLY A 286 -15.19 -4.57 2.57
CA GLY A 286 -16.45 -4.10 3.15
C GLY A 286 -16.85 -2.72 2.63
N THR A 287 -18.01 -2.21 3.05
CA THR A 287 -18.50 -0.89 2.62
C THR A 287 -17.56 0.25 3.02
N SER A 288 -17.76 1.44 2.44
CA SER A 288 -17.06 2.64 2.89
C SER A 288 -17.34 2.93 4.38
N GLY A 289 -16.40 3.61 5.05
CA GLY A 289 -16.56 4.05 6.45
C GLY A 289 -16.27 3.02 7.54
N VAL A 290 -15.90 1.77 7.21
CA VAL A 290 -15.62 0.70 8.20
C VAL A 290 -14.19 0.71 8.77
N GLY A 291 -13.39 1.73 8.45
CA GLY A 291 -12.03 1.91 9.01
C GLY A 291 -10.87 1.29 8.21
N LYS A 292 -11.08 0.81 6.97
CA LYS A 292 -10.02 0.18 6.15
C LYS A 292 -8.83 1.11 5.89
N SER A 293 -9.07 2.34 5.42
CA SER A 293 -8.02 3.31 5.14
C SER A 293 -7.24 3.69 6.41
N LEU A 294 -7.94 3.81 7.54
CA LEU A 294 -7.29 4.07 8.84
C LEU A 294 -6.37 2.92 9.23
N LEU A 295 -6.83 1.67 9.09
CA LEU A 295 -6.02 0.47 9.35
C LEU A 295 -4.74 0.47 8.51
N LEU A 296 -4.83 0.79 7.21
CA LEU A 296 -3.68 0.86 6.32
C LEU A 296 -2.72 1.99 6.70
N ARG A 297 -3.23 3.17 7.06
CA ARG A 297 -2.41 4.30 7.54
C ARG A 297 -1.68 3.98 8.84
N ILE A 298 -2.32 3.27 9.76
CA ILE A 298 -1.68 2.82 11.01
C ILE A 298 -0.50 1.88 10.69
N ALA A 299 -0.67 0.96 9.75
CA ALA A 299 0.41 0.08 9.31
C ALA A 299 1.57 0.88 8.67
N GLU A 300 1.28 1.81 7.75
CA GLU A 300 2.27 2.69 7.12
C GLU A 300 3.04 3.54 8.16
N SER A 301 2.35 4.05 9.19
CA SER A 301 2.96 4.86 10.26
C SER A 301 4.07 4.13 11.04
N CYS A 302 4.13 2.80 10.96
CA CYS A 302 5.15 2.02 11.65
C CYS A 302 6.55 2.28 11.09
N GLY A 303 6.68 2.47 9.77
CA GLY A 303 7.97 2.58 9.09
C GLY A 303 8.15 3.82 8.21
N GLY A 304 7.08 4.58 7.99
CA GLY A 304 7.10 5.76 7.15
C GLY A 304 5.93 6.71 7.40
N ASP A 305 5.74 7.65 6.48
CA ASP A 305 4.67 8.65 6.54
C ASP A 305 3.34 8.03 6.05
N PRO A 306 2.27 8.03 6.87
CA PRO A 306 0.98 7.48 6.47
C PRO A 306 0.34 8.17 5.26
N ARG A 307 0.78 9.39 4.89
CA ARG A 307 0.33 10.10 3.68
C ARG A 307 0.81 9.44 2.39
N ASN A 308 1.84 8.59 2.48
CA ASN A 308 2.37 7.82 1.35
C ASN A 308 1.54 6.57 1.03
N LEU A 309 0.42 6.34 1.74
CA LEU A 309 -0.50 5.25 1.46
C LEU A 309 -0.87 5.23 -0.02
N THR A 310 -0.49 4.16 -0.70
CA THR A 310 -0.58 4.08 -2.15
C THR A 310 -1.98 3.63 -2.57
N PRO A 311 -2.71 4.39 -3.39
CA PRO A 311 -3.99 3.91 -3.91
C PRO A 311 -3.74 2.84 -4.99
N TRP A 312 -4.64 1.87 -5.13
CA TRP A 312 -4.56 0.86 -6.20
C TRP A 312 -4.54 1.45 -7.60
N SER A 313 -5.06 2.66 -7.80
CA SER A 313 -4.98 3.36 -9.08
C SER A 313 -3.60 3.92 -9.39
N ALA A 314 -2.70 4.02 -8.41
CA ALA A 314 -1.29 4.40 -8.62
C ALA A 314 -0.40 3.18 -8.88
N ALA A 315 -0.84 1.96 -8.52
CA ALA A 315 -0.19 0.70 -8.85
C ALA A 315 -0.25 0.33 -10.36
N LYS A 316 -0.41 1.34 -11.24
CA LYS A 316 -0.60 1.20 -12.70
C LYS A 316 0.68 0.84 -13.45
N THR A 317 1.84 1.17 -12.89
CA THR A 317 3.17 0.78 -13.39
C THR A 317 3.62 -0.42 -12.58
N GLY A 318 3.72 -1.56 -13.28
CA GLY A 318 3.77 -2.90 -12.70
C GLY A 318 4.89 -3.16 -11.71
N LEU A 319 4.78 -4.33 -11.07
CA LEU A 319 5.80 -5.11 -10.34
C LEU A 319 7.12 -4.43 -10.02
N ASP A 320 7.87 -3.93 -11.01
CA ASP A 320 9.14 -3.25 -10.82
C ASP A 320 9.08 -2.09 -9.81
N GLN A 321 8.01 -1.28 -9.80
CA GLN A 321 7.86 -0.18 -8.83
C GLN A 321 7.32 -0.66 -7.45
N LEU A 322 6.61 -1.78 -7.41
CA LEU A 322 6.05 -2.34 -6.17
C LEU A 322 7.06 -3.25 -5.45
N GLY A 323 7.84 -4.02 -6.19
CA GLY A 323 8.92 -4.89 -5.72
C GLY A 323 10.13 -4.11 -5.24
N THR A 324 10.49 -3.00 -5.91
CA THR A 324 11.55 -2.09 -5.41
C THR A 324 11.18 -1.34 -4.13
N ARG A 325 9.89 -1.29 -3.77
CA ARG A 325 9.38 -0.61 -2.55
C ARG A 325 9.13 -1.54 -1.37
N SER A 326 9.03 -2.84 -1.57
CA SER A 326 8.42 -3.73 -0.57
C SER A 326 9.24 -4.97 -0.27
N TYR A 327 10.50 -5.00 -0.72
CA TYR A 327 11.36 -6.15 -0.51
C TYR A 327 11.66 -6.33 0.98
N ASP A 328 11.29 -7.48 1.53
CA ASP A 328 11.26 -7.78 2.96
C ASP A 328 10.47 -6.72 3.79
N GLY A 329 9.47 -6.07 3.18
CA GLY A 329 8.74 -4.93 3.76
C GLY A 329 7.21 -5.04 3.65
N LEU A 330 6.54 -3.94 4.00
CA LEU A 330 5.09 -3.77 3.89
C LEU A 330 4.74 -3.07 2.57
N LEU A 331 3.71 -3.56 1.88
CA LEU A 331 3.00 -2.86 0.83
C LEU A 331 1.55 -2.63 1.28
N ALA A 332 1.16 -1.39 1.56
CA ALA A 332 -0.25 -1.05 1.80
C ALA A 332 -0.90 -0.45 0.54
N LEU A 333 -2.00 -1.05 0.08
CA LEU A 333 -2.75 -0.60 -1.10
C LEU A 333 -4.22 -0.34 -0.78
N ASP A 334 -4.67 0.91 -0.92
CA ASP A 334 -6.04 1.32 -0.60
C ASP A 334 -6.94 1.48 -1.83
N GLY A 335 -8.23 1.21 -1.64
CA GLY A 335 -9.28 1.47 -2.62
C GLY A 335 -9.27 0.54 -3.83
N PHE A 336 -9.12 -0.78 -3.64
CA PHE A 336 -9.36 -1.74 -4.73
C PHE A 336 -10.83 -1.67 -5.13
N ARG A 337 -11.06 -1.31 -6.39
CA ARG A 337 -12.41 -1.04 -6.90
C ARG A 337 -13.21 -2.32 -7.02
N ARG A 338 -14.52 -2.21 -6.84
CA ARG A 338 -15.50 -3.27 -7.15
C ARG A 338 -15.38 -3.75 -8.60
N ASP A 339 -15.24 -2.80 -9.52
CA ASP A 339 -15.01 -3.05 -10.95
C ASP A 339 -13.61 -2.55 -11.35
N PRO A 340 -12.56 -3.35 -11.09
CA PRO A 340 -11.19 -2.95 -11.37
C PRO A 340 -10.92 -2.99 -12.88
N ASP A 341 -10.04 -2.09 -13.34
CA ASP A 341 -9.54 -2.11 -14.70
C ASP A 341 -8.56 -3.29 -14.93
N ALA A 342 -8.21 -3.54 -16.20
CA ALA A 342 -7.32 -4.65 -16.56
C ALA A 342 -5.91 -4.52 -15.95
N ARG A 343 -5.45 -3.29 -15.66
CA ARG A 343 -4.12 -3.05 -15.08
C ARG A 343 -4.11 -3.38 -13.59
N GLN A 344 -5.15 -3.01 -12.86
CA GLN A 344 -5.33 -3.38 -11.45
C GLN A 344 -5.41 -4.89 -11.27
N ILE A 345 -6.14 -5.59 -12.15
CA ILE A 345 -6.17 -7.07 -12.15
C ILE A 345 -4.78 -7.63 -12.44
N LYS A 346 -4.08 -7.11 -13.46
CA LYS A 346 -2.73 -7.55 -13.77
C LYS A 346 -1.77 -7.34 -12.59
N ALA A 347 -1.85 -6.22 -11.89
CA ALA A 347 -1.04 -5.95 -10.70
C ALA A 347 -1.36 -6.92 -9.55
N LEU A 348 -2.64 -7.17 -9.29
CA LEU A 348 -3.09 -8.14 -8.27
C LEU A 348 -2.56 -9.55 -8.58
N LEU A 349 -2.75 -10.01 -9.83
CA LEU A 349 -2.27 -11.32 -10.27
C LEU A 349 -0.75 -11.40 -10.21
N ALA A 350 -0.06 -10.34 -10.58
CA ALA A 350 1.38 -10.28 -10.51
C ALA A 350 1.92 -10.41 -9.07
N ILE A 351 1.30 -9.75 -8.09
CA ILE A 351 1.61 -9.95 -6.67
C ILE A 351 1.31 -11.39 -6.24
N ALA A 352 0.15 -11.90 -6.64
CA ALA A 352 -0.29 -13.25 -6.32
C ALA A 352 0.55 -14.34 -6.99
N ASP A 353 1.11 -14.11 -8.16
CA ASP A 353 2.00 -15.03 -8.87
C ASP A 353 3.44 -14.89 -8.38
N GLU A 354 3.69 -13.98 -7.43
CA GLU A 354 5.02 -13.64 -6.94
C GLU A 354 5.93 -13.21 -8.09
N ALA A 355 5.39 -12.53 -9.11
CA ALA A 355 6.16 -12.21 -10.30
C ALA A 355 7.40 -11.36 -9.94
N GLY A 356 8.57 -11.85 -10.33
CA GLY A 356 9.86 -11.34 -9.84
C GLY A 356 10.45 -12.12 -8.67
N SER A 357 9.80 -13.16 -8.13
CA SER A 357 10.39 -14.09 -7.15
C SER A 357 11.31 -15.13 -7.78
N ASP A 358 11.53 -15.09 -9.09
CA ASP A 358 12.67 -15.81 -9.64
C ASP A 358 13.94 -15.15 -9.09
N PRO A 359 14.89 -15.94 -8.54
CA PRO A 359 16.17 -15.40 -8.17
C PRO A 359 16.80 -14.77 -9.40
N ASP A 360 17.25 -13.54 -9.25
CA ASP A 360 18.06 -12.88 -10.27
C ASP A 360 19.39 -13.66 -10.47
N PRO A 361 20.23 -13.30 -11.45
CA PRO A 361 21.51 -13.97 -11.67
C PRO A 361 22.45 -14.03 -10.45
N ASN A 362 22.15 -13.29 -9.38
CA ASN A 362 22.88 -13.26 -8.12
C ASN A 362 22.20 -14.09 -7.01
N GLY A 363 21.08 -14.76 -7.30
CA GLY A 363 20.33 -15.55 -6.32
C GLY A 363 19.34 -14.73 -5.48
N GLU A 364 19.11 -13.46 -5.81
CA GLU A 364 18.23 -12.56 -5.05
C GLU A 364 16.83 -12.56 -5.65
N TYR A 365 15.82 -12.84 -4.81
CA TYR A 365 14.42 -12.72 -5.21
C TYR A 365 14.13 -11.22 -5.46
N ARG A 366 13.18 -10.85 -6.33
CA ARG A 366 12.74 -9.45 -6.52
C ARG A 366 11.37 -9.16 -5.89
N TRP A 367 10.68 -10.19 -5.41
CA TRP A 367 9.43 -10.06 -4.66
C TRP A 367 9.41 -10.98 -3.44
N GLN A 368 9.44 -10.37 -2.25
CA GLN A 368 9.14 -10.97 -0.96
C GLN A 368 8.57 -9.87 -0.06
N GLY A 369 7.33 -9.99 0.43
CA GLY A 369 6.70 -8.92 1.18
C GLY A 369 5.34 -9.26 1.80
N VAL A 370 4.92 -8.37 2.71
CA VAL A 370 3.58 -8.39 3.31
C VAL A 370 2.69 -7.41 2.57
N LEU A 371 1.53 -7.85 2.10
CA LEU A 371 0.53 -7.00 1.46
C LEU A 371 -0.63 -6.77 2.42
N LEU A 372 -0.94 -5.52 2.73
CA LEU A 372 -2.22 -5.12 3.29
C LEU A 372 -3.03 -4.37 2.24
N SER A 373 -4.29 -4.75 2.07
CA SER A 373 -5.14 -4.15 1.06
C SER A 373 -6.54 -3.84 1.57
N GLY A 374 -7.18 -2.82 0.98
CA GLY A 374 -8.58 -2.49 1.20
C GLY A 374 -9.39 -2.61 -0.08
N SER A 375 -10.54 -3.30 -0.02
CA SER A 375 -11.51 -3.40 -1.14
C SER A 375 -12.96 -3.20 -0.69
N GLU A 376 -13.87 -3.02 -1.65
CA GLU A 376 -15.31 -2.97 -1.38
C GLU A 376 -15.91 -4.38 -1.22
N ILE A 377 -15.55 -5.29 -2.13
CA ILE A 377 -16.00 -6.69 -2.15
C ILE A 377 -14.80 -7.63 -2.03
N PRO A 378 -14.99 -8.89 -1.60
CA PRO A 378 -13.94 -9.91 -1.63
C PRO A 378 -13.32 -10.02 -3.03
N LEU A 379 -12.01 -10.26 -3.10
CA LEU A 379 -11.32 -10.49 -4.38
C LEU A 379 -11.93 -11.70 -5.10
N THR A 380 -12.28 -12.74 -4.35
CA THR A 380 -12.98 -13.94 -4.87
C THR A 380 -14.32 -13.59 -5.54
N ALA A 381 -15.14 -12.76 -4.91
CA ALA A 381 -16.41 -12.29 -5.44
C ALA A 381 -16.23 -11.43 -6.70
N MET A 382 -15.16 -10.63 -6.78
CA MET A 382 -14.82 -9.84 -7.97
C MET A 382 -14.59 -10.75 -9.19
N PHE A 383 -13.78 -11.81 -9.04
CA PHE A 383 -13.52 -12.77 -10.13
C PHE A 383 -14.79 -13.54 -10.53
N GLN A 384 -15.64 -13.91 -9.58
CA GLN A 384 -16.92 -14.58 -9.84
C GLN A 384 -17.86 -13.71 -10.69
N ARG A 385 -17.98 -12.40 -10.38
CA ARG A 385 -18.79 -11.44 -11.16
C ARG A 385 -18.33 -11.33 -12.61
N LYS A 386 -17.02 -11.41 -12.85
CA LYS A 386 -16.42 -11.42 -14.19
C LYS A 386 -16.52 -12.77 -14.90
N LYS A 387 -17.16 -13.79 -14.27
CA LYS A 387 -17.27 -15.17 -14.77
C LYS A 387 -15.91 -15.81 -15.08
N THR A 388 -14.89 -15.38 -14.36
CA THR A 388 -13.52 -15.89 -14.46
C THR A 388 -13.21 -16.73 -13.23
N GLY A 389 -12.56 -17.87 -13.41
CA GLY A 389 -12.09 -18.68 -12.28
C GLY A 389 -11.11 -17.88 -11.42
N VAL A 390 -11.20 -18.05 -10.09
CA VAL A 390 -10.22 -17.47 -9.17
C VAL A 390 -8.93 -18.29 -9.25
N PRO A 391 -7.77 -17.68 -9.52
CA PRO A 391 -6.51 -18.41 -9.52
C PRO A 391 -6.18 -19.01 -8.15
N ALA A 392 -5.73 -20.26 -8.11
CA ALA A 392 -5.36 -20.93 -6.84
C ALA A 392 -4.20 -20.22 -6.12
N ALA A 393 -3.25 -19.67 -6.88
CA ALA A 393 -2.14 -18.87 -6.37
C ALA A 393 -2.63 -17.65 -5.57
N LEU A 394 -3.65 -16.95 -6.08
CA LEU A 394 -4.28 -15.83 -5.40
C LEU A 394 -4.89 -16.27 -4.06
N LEU A 395 -5.67 -17.34 -4.07
CA LEU A 395 -6.33 -17.88 -2.87
C LEU A 395 -5.35 -18.34 -1.79
N ALA A 396 -4.19 -18.86 -2.19
CA ALA A 396 -3.16 -19.32 -1.26
C ALA A 396 -2.35 -18.17 -0.64
N ARG A 397 -2.25 -17.03 -1.35
CA ARG A 397 -1.31 -15.94 -1.01
C ARG A 397 -1.97 -14.68 -0.48
N ILE A 398 -3.21 -14.39 -0.90
CA ILE A 398 -3.96 -13.20 -0.52
C ILE A 398 -5.30 -13.62 0.11
N VAL A 399 -5.44 -13.36 1.40
CA VAL A 399 -6.60 -13.78 2.20
C VAL A 399 -7.60 -12.63 2.29
N ASP A 400 -8.85 -12.88 1.89
CA ASP A 400 -9.96 -11.94 2.10
C ASP A 400 -10.41 -11.97 3.58
N ILE A 401 -10.45 -10.80 4.23
CA ILE A 401 -10.88 -10.61 5.61
C ILE A 401 -12.03 -9.59 5.66
N PRO A 402 -13.21 -9.94 6.22
CA PRO A 402 -14.32 -9.01 6.31
C PRO A 402 -14.06 -7.91 7.35
N ALA A 403 -14.24 -6.66 6.92
CA ALA A 403 -14.10 -5.45 7.74
C ALA A 403 -15.38 -5.05 8.49
N THR A 404 -16.40 -5.92 8.52
CA THR A 404 -17.76 -5.66 9.01
C THR A 404 -18.11 -6.38 10.31
N SER A 405 -17.10 -6.92 11.01
CA SER A 405 -17.33 -7.88 12.10
C SER A 405 -17.67 -7.26 13.45
N GLY A 406 -17.31 -6.00 13.72
CA GLY A 406 -17.58 -5.28 14.98
C GLY A 406 -18.70 -4.23 14.89
N PRO A 407 -19.18 -3.69 16.04
CA PRO A 407 -20.23 -2.66 16.10
C PRO A 407 -19.86 -1.38 15.34
N HIS A 408 -18.56 -1.17 15.11
CA HIS A 408 -18.03 -0.02 14.39
C HIS A 408 -17.06 -0.43 13.27
N GLY A 409 -17.32 -1.58 12.62
CA GLY A 409 -16.47 -2.10 11.55
C GLY A 409 -15.22 -2.79 12.09
N LEU A 410 -14.04 -2.22 11.80
CA LEU A 410 -12.73 -2.70 12.27
C LEU A 410 -12.34 -2.20 13.66
N ILE A 411 -13.17 -1.33 14.26
CA ILE A 411 -12.96 -0.77 15.60
C ILE A 411 -13.90 -1.51 16.56
N ASP A 412 -13.30 -2.20 17.53
CA ASP A 412 -13.97 -2.98 18.56
C ASP A 412 -13.97 -2.26 19.92
N THR A 413 -12.88 -1.57 20.26
CA THR A 413 -12.69 -0.84 21.53
C THR A 413 -12.46 0.65 21.28
N LEU A 414 -13.32 1.49 21.87
CA LEU A 414 -13.26 2.95 21.70
C LEU A 414 -12.32 3.67 22.66
N HIS A 415 -11.71 3.00 23.65
CA HIS A 415 -10.79 3.62 24.62
C HIS A 415 -11.30 4.90 25.30
N GLY A 416 -12.61 4.96 25.61
CA GLY A 416 -13.24 6.10 26.29
C GLY A 416 -13.65 7.25 25.37
N PHE A 417 -13.49 7.13 24.06
CA PHE A 417 -14.05 8.08 23.10
C PHE A 417 -15.56 7.90 22.95
N ALA A 418 -16.28 8.99 22.65
CA ALA A 418 -17.73 9.01 22.59
C ALA A 418 -18.30 8.11 21.47
N ASP A 419 -17.60 8.00 20.35
CA ASP A 419 -17.98 7.18 19.21
C ASP A 419 -16.75 6.79 18.37
N ALA A 420 -16.96 5.85 17.45
CA ALA A 420 -15.92 5.35 16.56
C ALA A 420 -15.35 6.39 15.60
N THR A 421 -16.12 7.41 15.25
CA THR A 421 -15.65 8.49 14.37
C THR A 421 -14.62 9.35 15.10
N ASN A 422 -14.90 9.70 16.36
CA ASN A 422 -13.98 10.45 17.20
C ASN A 422 -12.72 9.65 17.53
N PHE A 423 -12.86 8.35 17.81
CA PHE A 423 -11.71 7.45 17.95
C PHE A 423 -10.86 7.38 16.67
N ALA A 424 -11.51 7.19 15.51
CA ALA A 424 -10.84 7.13 14.21
C ALA A 424 -10.11 8.43 13.86
N ARG A 425 -10.74 9.59 14.08
CA ARG A 425 -10.10 10.90 13.88
C ARG A 425 -8.91 11.10 14.80
N HIS A 426 -9.01 10.68 16.06
CA HIS A 426 -7.90 10.78 17.00
C HIS A 426 -6.71 9.92 16.56
N LEU A 427 -6.95 8.66 16.17
CA LEU A 427 -5.89 7.79 15.65
C LEU A 427 -5.31 8.30 14.34
N ASP A 428 -6.15 8.78 13.42
CA ASP A 428 -5.68 9.37 12.16
C ASP A 428 -4.79 10.58 12.44
N ALA A 429 -5.19 11.48 13.34
CA ALA A 429 -4.32 12.57 13.77
C ALA A 429 -3.01 12.04 14.37
N ALA A 430 -3.09 11.11 15.34
CA ALA A 430 -1.95 10.50 16.02
C ALA A 430 -0.89 9.98 15.04
N VAL A 431 -1.29 9.22 14.01
CA VAL A 431 -0.34 8.69 13.03
C VAL A 431 0.29 9.78 12.15
N HIS A 432 -0.34 10.94 11.96
CA HIS A 432 0.25 12.05 11.19
C HIS A 432 1.30 12.84 11.96
N HIS A 433 1.34 12.77 13.30
CA HIS A 433 2.37 13.42 14.12
C HIS A 433 3.27 12.47 14.90
N GLN A 434 2.92 11.20 14.99
CA GLN A 434 3.78 10.12 15.47
C GLN A 434 3.90 9.08 14.34
N HIS A 435 5.02 9.01 13.62
CA HIS A 435 5.25 7.98 12.60
C HIS A 435 6.72 7.78 12.24
N GLY A 436 7.03 6.62 11.67
CA GLY A 436 8.35 6.24 11.18
C GLY A 436 9.25 5.61 12.25
N HIS A 437 8.71 5.22 13.42
CA HIS A 437 9.53 4.82 14.58
C HIS A 437 9.59 3.32 14.85
N LEU A 438 8.48 2.59 14.67
CA LEU A 438 8.38 1.19 15.10
C LEU A 438 9.30 0.28 14.29
N LEU A 439 9.25 0.35 12.96
CA LEU A 439 10.01 -0.54 12.09
C LEU A 439 11.53 -0.34 12.24
N PRO A 440 12.09 0.89 12.24
CA PRO A 440 13.51 1.08 12.49
C PRO A 440 13.97 0.48 13.84
N ALA A 441 13.24 0.76 14.92
CA ALA A 441 13.56 0.22 16.24
C ALA A 441 13.44 -1.31 16.29
N PHE A 442 12.48 -1.89 15.56
CA PHE A 442 12.34 -3.33 15.40
C PHE A 442 13.52 -3.93 14.64
N LEU A 443 13.95 -3.31 13.54
CA LEU A 443 15.09 -3.77 12.74
C LEU A 443 16.40 -3.73 13.53
N ASP A 444 16.66 -2.66 14.30
CA ASP A 444 17.86 -2.58 15.15
C ASP A 444 17.95 -3.75 16.14
N ARG A 445 16.82 -4.07 16.79
CA ARG A 445 16.72 -5.19 17.74
C ARG A 445 16.77 -6.54 17.04
N LEU A 446 16.12 -6.68 15.89
CA LEU A 446 16.07 -7.90 15.10
C LEU A 446 17.46 -8.31 14.61
N VAL A 447 18.23 -7.37 14.07
CA VAL A 447 19.55 -7.66 13.52
C VAL A 447 20.54 -8.00 14.63
N ALA A 448 20.41 -7.40 15.81
CA ALA A 448 21.25 -7.71 16.97
C ALA A 448 21.12 -9.18 17.44
N ASP A 449 19.91 -9.75 17.43
CA ASP A 449 19.61 -11.11 17.93
C ASP A 449 19.15 -12.08 16.83
N LEU A 450 19.52 -11.82 15.57
CA LEU A 450 18.94 -12.45 14.38
C LEU A 450 18.96 -13.99 14.42
N ALA A 451 20.09 -14.58 14.80
CA ALA A 451 20.25 -16.03 14.82
C ALA A 451 19.31 -16.71 15.84
N ALA A 452 19.15 -16.10 17.02
CA ALA A 452 18.26 -16.60 18.05
C ALA A 452 16.79 -16.46 17.63
N ILE A 453 16.42 -15.30 17.06
CA ILE A 453 15.07 -15.03 16.57
C ILE A 453 14.69 -15.96 15.41
N ALA A 454 15.59 -16.18 14.45
CA ALA A 454 15.36 -17.09 13.33
C ALA A 454 15.17 -18.54 13.81
N THR A 455 15.94 -18.97 14.82
CA THR A 455 15.80 -20.30 15.43
C THR A 455 14.47 -20.45 16.18
N ASP A 456 14.05 -19.43 16.93
CA ASP A 456 12.74 -19.41 17.62
C ASP A 456 11.59 -19.46 16.62
N LEU A 457 11.67 -18.65 15.56
CA LEU A 457 10.67 -18.57 14.49
C LEU A 457 10.49 -19.92 13.79
N GLY A 458 11.58 -20.59 13.40
CA GLY A 458 11.53 -21.90 12.75
C GLY A 458 10.88 -23.00 13.61
N LYS A 459 10.92 -22.88 14.93
CA LYS A 459 10.26 -23.81 15.87
C LYS A 459 8.80 -23.42 16.13
N THR A 460 8.53 -22.14 16.29
CA THR A 460 7.23 -21.63 16.76
C THR A 460 6.21 -21.52 15.63
N LEU A 461 6.65 -21.15 14.41
CA LEU A 461 5.75 -20.91 13.29
C LEU A 461 4.94 -22.17 12.89
N PRO A 462 5.52 -23.37 12.75
CA PRO A 462 4.76 -24.57 12.40
C PRO A 462 3.69 -24.92 13.45
N GLN A 463 4.01 -24.74 14.74
CA GLN A 463 3.09 -25.03 15.84
C GLN A 463 1.87 -24.10 15.82
N ARG A 464 2.12 -22.79 15.66
CA ARG A 464 1.06 -21.78 15.57
C ARG A 464 0.22 -21.93 14.31
N SER A 465 0.86 -22.23 13.18
CA SER A 465 0.18 -22.51 11.91
C SER A 465 -0.78 -23.70 12.05
N HIS A 466 -0.33 -24.80 12.66
CA HIS A 466 -1.17 -25.97 12.89
C HIS A 466 -2.39 -25.62 13.77
N PHE A 467 -2.18 -24.88 14.86
CA PHE A 467 -3.27 -24.44 15.73
C PHE A 467 -4.29 -23.55 14.98
N LEU A 468 -3.82 -22.55 14.23
CA LEU A 468 -4.68 -21.65 13.45
C LEU A 468 -5.48 -22.40 12.39
N LYS A 469 -4.86 -23.37 11.70
CA LYS A 469 -5.53 -24.21 10.72
C LYS A 469 -6.68 -24.98 11.36
N ASP A 470 -6.42 -25.68 12.46
CA ASP A 470 -7.35 -26.64 13.04
C ASP A 470 -8.40 -25.98 13.94
N SER A 471 -8.06 -24.88 14.61
CA SER A 471 -8.95 -24.21 15.57
C SER A 471 -9.65 -22.99 14.97
N CYS A 472 -8.93 -22.20 14.16
CA CYS A 472 -9.44 -20.92 13.68
C CYS A 472 -10.02 -21.01 12.26
N LEU A 473 -9.38 -21.78 11.36
CA LEU A 473 -9.72 -21.83 9.94
C LEU A 473 -10.49 -23.08 9.51
N ALA A 474 -10.67 -24.07 10.39
CA ALA A 474 -11.31 -25.35 10.06
C ALA A 474 -12.73 -25.23 9.50
N SER A 475 -13.45 -24.14 9.81
CA SER A 475 -14.80 -23.85 9.29
C SER A 475 -14.83 -22.62 8.37
N SER A 476 -13.69 -22.23 7.82
CA SER A 476 -13.62 -21.10 6.87
C SER A 476 -14.04 -21.52 5.46
N ASN A 477 -14.37 -20.52 4.63
CA ASN A 477 -14.67 -20.74 3.21
C ASN A 477 -13.40 -20.88 2.34
N VAL A 478 -12.23 -20.94 2.96
CA VAL A 478 -10.96 -21.15 2.28
C VAL A 478 -10.88 -22.60 1.81
N PRO A 479 -10.50 -22.86 0.53
CA PRO A 479 -10.35 -24.24 0.05
C PRO A 479 -9.36 -25.04 0.90
N ALA A 480 -9.72 -26.28 1.24
CA ALA A 480 -8.90 -27.14 2.10
C ALA A 480 -7.46 -27.31 1.62
N ALA A 481 -7.24 -27.30 0.30
CA ALA A 481 -5.93 -27.42 -0.33
C ALA A 481 -4.97 -26.25 -0.04
N VAL A 482 -5.49 -25.07 0.33
CA VAL A 482 -4.68 -23.87 0.61
C VAL A 482 -4.72 -23.44 2.08
N LEU A 483 -5.46 -24.16 2.93
CA LEU A 483 -5.59 -23.86 4.36
C LEU A 483 -4.25 -23.81 5.11
N PRO A 484 -3.29 -24.74 4.91
CA PRO A 484 -1.99 -24.67 5.58
C PRO A 484 -1.24 -23.37 5.27
N GLN A 485 -1.23 -22.95 3.99
CA GLN A 485 -0.58 -21.73 3.52
C GLN A 485 -1.24 -20.49 4.13
N VAL A 486 -2.57 -20.46 4.23
CA VAL A 486 -3.29 -19.35 4.87
C VAL A 486 -2.97 -19.29 6.37
N ALA A 487 -2.95 -20.44 7.06
CA ALA A 487 -2.64 -20.52 8.49
C ALA A 487 -1.21 -20.06 8.80
N GLU A 488 -0.22 -20.44 7.98
CA GLU A 488 1.18 -20.00 8.11
C GLU A 488 1.31 -18.47 8.06
N ARG A 489 0.55 -17.81 7.18
CA ARG A 489 0.55 -16.34 7.08
C ARG A 489 0.02 -15.68 8.34
N PHE A 490 -1.12 -16.13 8.87
CA PHE A 490 -1.63 -15.62 10.15
C PHE A 490 -0.66 -15.87 11.30
N ALA A 491 -0.04 -17.06 11.33
CA ALA A 491 0.95 -17.42 12.34
C ALA A 491 2.16 -16.49 12.31
N LEU A 492 2.63 -16.11 11.11
CA LEU A 492 3.71 -15.15 10.95
C LEU A 492 3.35 -13.77 11.51
N ILE A 493 2.15 -13.26 11.21
CA ILE A 493 1.71 -11.96 11.73
C ILE A 493 1.61 -11.98 13.25
N GLY A 494 1.02 -13.04 13.82
CA GLY A 494 0.95 -13.22 15.26
C GLY A 494 2.33 -13.30 15.90
N TYR A 495 3.27 -14.03 15.29
CA TYR A 495 4.65 -14.11 15.78
C TYR A 495 5.36 -12.75 15.73
N ALA A 496 5.24 -12.00 14.65
CA ALA A 496 5.87 -10.69 14.49
C ALA A 496 5.41 -9.70 15.58
N GLY A 497 4.11 -9.66 15.86
CA GLY A 497 3.56 -8.86 16.95
C GLY A 497 4.04 -9.31 18.33
N GLU A 498 4.06 -10.62 18.61
CA GLU A 498 4.61 -11.14 19.87
C GLU A 498 6.11 -10.82 20.02
N LEU A 499 6.88 -10.87 18.94
CA LEU A 499 8.27 -10.47 18.95
C LEU A 499 8.41 -8.96 19.26
N GLY A 500 7.58 -8.11 18.66
CA GLY A 500 7.52 -6.68 18.99
C GLY A 500 7.20 -6.40 20.47
N ILE A 501 6.32 -7.21 21.08
CA ILE A 501 6.04 -7.15 22.53
C ILE A 501 7.28 -7.57 23.34
N ARG A 502 7.90 -8.72 23.01
CA ARG A 502 9.08 -9.24 23.73
C ARG A 502 10.27 -8.28 23.67
N LEU A 503 10.42 -7.54 22.57
CA LEU A 503 11.46 -6.52 22.40
C LEU A 503 11.13 -5.18 23.09
N GLY A 504 9.98 -5.06 23.76
CA GLY A 504 9.55 -3.84 24.45
C GLY A 504 9.07 -2.72 23.51
N LEU A 505 8.77 -3.04 22.26
CA LEU A 505 8.37 -2.07 21.23
C LEU A 505 6.86 -1.87 21.14
N LEU A 506 6.08 -2.89 21.54
CA LEU A 506 4.63 -2.83 21.57
C LEU A 506 4.14 -2.88 23.02
N PRO A 507 3.40 -1.86 23.50
CA PRO A 507 2.95 -1.75 24.89
C PRO A 507 1.70 -2.61 25.13
N TRP A 508 1.74 -3.87 24.71
CA TRP A 508 0.65 -4.84 24.84
C TRP A 508 1.06 -5.97 25.78
N PRO A 509 0.11 -6.62 26.47
CA PRO A 509 0.45 -7.78 27.29
C PRO A 509 0.87 -8.97 26.41
N PRO A 510 1.76 -9.86 26.90
CA PRO A 510 2.15 -11.07 26.18
C PRO A 510 0.94 -11.91 25.74
N GLY A 511 0.98 -12.45 24.52
CA GLY A 511 -0.11 -13.23 23.92
C GLY A 511 -1.16 -12.40 23.19
N ALA A 512 -1.20 -11.07 23.38
CA ALA A 512 -2.26 -10.23 22.82
C ALA A 512 -2.18 -10.12 21.29
N ALA A 513 -0.98 -10.11 20.70
CA ALA A 513 -0.82 -10.05 19.25
C ALA A 513 -1.18 -11.40 18.61
N GLN A 514 -0.83 -12.50 19.27
CA GLN A 514 -1.24 -13.83 18.84
C GLN A 514 -2.78 -13.99 18.85
N MET A 515 -3.43 -13.56 19.94
CA MET A 515 -4.90 -13.56 20.03
C MET A 515 -5.54 -12.66 18.96
N ALA A 516 -4.93 -11.52 18.62
CA ALA A 516 -5.40 -10.68 17.54
C ALA A 516 -5.33 -11.41 16.18
N ALA A 517 -4.22 -12.09 15.87
CA ALA A 517 -4.10 -12.88 14.64
C ALA A 517 -5.12 -14.03 14.56
N GLU A 518 -5.37 -14.71 15.68
CA GLU A 518 -6.42 -15.74 15.78
C GLU A 518 -7.82 -15.16 15.56
N ALA A 519 -8.13 -14.02 16.18
CA ALA A 519 -9.40 -13.32 15.98
C ALA A 519 -9.58 -12.91 14.51
N MET A 520 -8.52 -12.46 13.84
CA MET A 520 -8.56 -12.15 12.41
C MET A 520 -8.74 -13.41 11.54
N ALA A 521 -8.09 -14.52 11.87
CA ALA A 521 -8.29 -15.79 11.20
C ALA A 521 -9.73 -16.31 11.36
N HIS A 522 -10.33 -16.14 12.55
CA HIS A 522 -11.75 -16.47 12.77
C HIS A 522 -12.71 -15.62 11.92
N ARG A 523 -12.35 -14.38 11.58
CA ARG A 523 -13.17 -13.51 10.71
C ARG A 523 -13.24 -14.03 9.26
N VAL A 524 -12.28 -14.82 8.80
CA VAL A 524 -12.29 -15.44 7.46
C VAL A 524 -13.50 -16.38 7.25
N LYS A 525 -14.13 -16.86 8.33
CA LYS A 525 -15.35 -17.70 8.29
C LYS A 525 -16.61 -16.96 7.82
N GLN A 526 -16.64 -15.63 7.88
CA GLN A 526 -17.88 -14.87 7.68
C GLN A 526 -18.11 -14.58 6.20
N ASP A 527 -18.77 -15.52 5.52
CA ASP A 527 -19.48 -15.28 4.28
C ASP A 527 -20.49 -14.14 4.50
N ASN A 528 -20.42 -13.07 3.72
CA ASN A 528 -21.29 -11.90 3.88
C ASN A 528 -22.75 -12.15 3.45
N GLY A 529 -23.08 -13.34 2.93
CA GLY A 529 -24.43 -13.71 2.50
C GLY A 529 -25.56 -13.40 3.52
N PRO A 530 -25.41 -13.66 4.84
CA PRO A 530 -26.47 -13.39 5.81
C PRO A 530 -26.52 -11.94 6.34
N ARG A 531 -25.37 -11.24 6.48
CA ARG A 531 -25.34 -9.89 7.08
C ARG A 531 -25.75 -8.79 6.11
N ASP A 532 -25.41 -8.91 4.83
CA ASP A 532 -25.89 -7.98 3.81
C ASP A 532 -27.40 -8.13 3.63
N ALA A 533 -27.94 -9.35 3.71
CA ALA A 533 -29.38 -9.59 3.75
C ALA A 533 -30.05 -8.96 4.98
N VAL A 534 -29.50 -9.13 6.18
CA VAL A 534 -30.06 -8.53 7.41
C VAL A 534 -30.04 -7.00 7.35
N ARG A 535 -28.93 -6.40 6.89
CA ARG A 535 -28.83 -4.94 6.72
C ARG A 535 -29.80 -4.44 5.65
N ALA A 536 -29.83 -5.09 4.49
CA ALA A 536 -30.74 -4.74 3.40
C ALA A 536 -32.22 -4.85 3.82
N ARG A 537 -32.59 -5.88 4.59
CA ARG A 537 -33.93 -5.98 5.20
C ARG A 537 -34.20 -4.84 6.17
N SER A 538 -33.26 -4.52 7.06
CA SER A 538 -33.42 -3.45 8.05
C SER A 538 -33.61 -2.08 7.37
N THR A 539 -32.77 -1.76 6.39
CA THR A 539 -32.87 -0.54 5.59
C THR A 539 -34.19 -0.48 4.79
N LEU A 540 -34.64 -1.61 4.25
CA LEU A 540 -35.92 -1.67 3.54
C LEU A 540 -37.12 -1.55 4.50
N LEU A 541 -37.04 -2.12 5.71
CA LEU A 541 -38.05 -1.95 6.76
C LEU A 541 -38.14 -0.49 7.21
N GLU A 542 -37.02 0.18 7.47
CA GLU A 542 -37.00 1.60 7.82
C GLU A 542 -37.67 2.46 6.74
N PHE A 543 -37.46 2.14 5.47
CA PHE A 543 -38.16 2.79 4.37
C PHE A 543 -39.66 2.50 4.40
N VAL A 544 -40.08 1.26 4.64
CA VAL A 544 -41.49 0.88 4.78
C VAL A 544 -42.15 1.64 5.93
N ASP A 545 -41.52 1.67 7.11
CA ASP A 545 -42.07 2.30 8.31
C ASP A 545 -42.21 3.82 8.14
N ARG A 546 -41.22 4.47 7.52
CA ARG A 546 -41.25 5.92 7.24
C ARG A 546 -42.33 6.30 6.22
N ASN A 547 -42.68 5.37 5.32
CA ASN A 547 -43.66 5.57 4.27
C ASN A 547 -45.00 4.88 4.58
N ALA A 548 -45.27 4.47 5.83
CA ALA A 548 -46.44 3.68 6.20
C ALA A 548 -47.77 4.28 5.74
N ASP A 549 -47.95 5.61 5.89
CA ASP A 549 -49.16 6.32 5.46
C ASP A 549 -49.36 6.35 3.94
N SER A 550 -48.30 6.09 3.17
CA SER A 550 -48.31 6.03 1.71
C SER A 550 -48.33 4.59 1.17
N ILE A 551 -48.41 3.58 2.06
CA ILE A 551 -48.52 2.17 1.71
C ILE A 551 -49.95 1.70 2.02
N ILE A 552 -50.72 1.44 0.97
CA ILE A 552 -52.15 1.10 1.10
C ILE A 552 -52.32 -0.34 1.58
N ASP A 553 -53.15 -0.53 2.61
CA ASP A 553 -53.52 -1.85 3.12
C ASP A 553 -54.70 -2.42 2.33
N LEU A 554 -54.42 -3.47 1.54
CA LEU A 554 -55.38 -4.06 0.60
C LEU A 554 -56.48 -4.87 1.30
N GLU A 555 -56.29 -5.26 2.56
CA GLU A 555 -57.30 -6.03 3.31
C GLU A 555 -58.35 -5.12 3.94
N SER A 556 -58.00 -3.87 4.28
CA SER A 556 -58.93 -2.89 4.82
C SER A 556 -59.67 -2.07 3.76
N GLU A 557 -59.04 -1.80 2.61
CA GLU A 557 -59.60 -0.88 1.59
C GLU A 557 -60.15 -1.58 0.33
N GLY A 558 -59.94 -2.89 0.17
CA GLY A 558 -60.36 -3.62 -1.03
C GLY A 558 -59.58 -3.19 -2.28
N ALA A 559 -60.16 -3.38 -3.47
CA ALA A 559 -59.48 -3.06 -4.73
C ALA A 559 -59.33 -1.54 -4.92
N THR A 560 -58.10 -1.04 -4.89
CA THR A 560 -57.81 0.41 -4.95
C THR A 560 -57.29 0.85 -6.33
N ALA A 561 -57.54 2.12 -6.67
CA ALA A 561 -56.94 2.77 -7.84
C ALA A 561 -55.63 3.47 -7.43
N THR A 562 -54.60 3.41 -8.26
CA THR A 562 -53.29 4.01 -7.95
C THR A 562 -53.38 5.54 -7.90
N ASN A 563 -52.94 6.14 -6.79
CA ASN A 563 -52.70 7.57 -6.65
C ASN A 563 -51.20 7.89 -6.90
N PRO A 564 -50.84 9.03 -7.52
CA PRO A 564 -49.47 9.52 -7.60
C PRO A 564 -48.66 9.46 -6.28
N SER A 565 -49.28 9.75 -5.13
CA SER A 565 -48.61 9.77 -3.82
C SER A 565 -48.39 8.40 -3.21
N THR A 566 -49.05 7.35 -3.71
CA THR A 566 -48.88 5.99 -3.19
C THR A 566 -47.43 5.54 -3.38
N VAL A 567 -46.79 4.98 -2.36
CA VAL A 567 -45.44 4.39 -2.46
C VAL A 567 -45.53 2.88 -2.72
N GLY A 568 -46.56 2.23 -2.19
CA GLY A 568 -46.79 0.80 -2.38
C GLY A 568 -48.12 0.31 -1.81
N TRP A 569 -48.24 -1.01 -1.68
CA TRP A 569 -49.38 -1.72 -1.10
C TRP A 569 -48.90 -2.82 -0.16
N ARG A 570 -49.74 -3.28 0.75
CA ARG A 570 -49.48 -4.44 1.61
C ARG A 570 -50.70 -5.34 1.76
N ASP A 571 -50.46 -6.61 2.02
CA ASP A 571 -51.45 -7.58 2.51
C ASP A 571 -50.81 -8.47 3.60
N SER A 572 -51.57 -9.44 4.13
CA SER A 572 -51.09 -10.35 5.19
C SER A 572 -49.83 -11.15 4.86
N ALA A 573 -49.49 -11.32 3.58
CA ALA A 573 -48.35 -12.13 3.14
C ALA A 573 -47.21 -11.31 2.51
N HIS A 574 -47.49 -10.16 1.91
CA HIS A 574 -46.53 -9.43 1.11
C HIS A 574 -46.61 -7.90 1.24
N ILE A 575 -45.46 -7.28 0.98
CA ILE A 575 -45.33 -5.84 0.75
C ILE A 575 -44.94 -5.62 -0.71
N TYR A 576 -45.62 -4.68 -1.38
CA TYR A 576 -45.48 -4.38 -2.79
C TYR A 576 -45.03 -2.93 -2.96
N LEU A 577 -43.80 -2.69 -3.39
CA LEU A 577 -43.25 -1.33 -3.51
C LEU A 577 -42.99 -0.94 -4.97
N LYS A 578 -43.34 0.30 -5.32
CA LYS A 578 -43.07 0.82 -6.68
C LYS A 578 -41.57 1.06 -6.88
N SER A 579 -41.12 0.86 -8.12
CA SER A 579 -39.70 1.05 -8.45
C SER A 579 -39.21 2.50 -8.37
N LYS A 580 -40.08 3.48 -8.65
CA LYS A 580 -39.67 4.89 -8.69
C LYS A 580 -39.28 5.42 -7.28
N PRO A 581 -40.13 5.30 -6.23
CA PRO A 581 -39.76 5.70 -4.88
C PRO A 581 -38.49 5.01 -4.35
N LEU A 582 -38.34 3.71 -4.64
CA LEU A 582 -37.16 2.96 -4.22
C LEU A 582 -35.86 3.43 -4.89
N ARG A 583 -35.92 3.82 -6.16
CA ARG A 583 -34.74 4.36 -6.87
C ARG A 583 -34.42 5.80 -6.50
N GLU A 584 -35.41 6.55 -6.03
CA GLU A 584 -35.21 7.91 -5.49
C GLU A 584 -34.55 7.86 -4.10
N GLU A 585 -34.85 6.83 -3.29
CA GLU A 585 -34.23 6.62 -1.97
C GLU A 585 -32.87 5.93 -2.05
N PHE A 586 -32.75 4.86 -2.86
CA PHE A 586 -31.60 3.97 -2.86
C PHE A 586 -30.79 4.10 -4.15
N ASN A 587 -29.59 4.68 -4.04
CA ASN A 587 -28.63 4.79 -5.14
C ASN A 587 -28.20 3.41 -5.68
N ASP A 588 -28.12 2.40 -4.81
CA ASP A 588 -27.69 1.02 -5.14
C ASP A 588 -28.84 0.01 -4.96
N LEU A 589 -30.04 0.34 -5.45
CA LEU A 589 -31.24 -0.50 -5.29
C LEU A 589 -31.02 -1.96 -5.74
N ASP A 590 -30.33 -2.19 -6.85
CA ASP A 590 -30.13 -3.54 -7.37
C ASP A 590 -29.30 -4.41 -6.42
N GLU A 591 -28.33 -3.85 -5.70
CA GLU A 591 -27.54 -4.56 -4.69
C GLU A 591 -28.35 -4.87 -3.43
N LEU A 592 -29.18 -3.92 -2.99
CA LEU A 592 -30.12 -4.13 -1.88
C LEU A 592 -31.07 -5.28 -2.22
N LEU A 593 -31.60 -5.30 -3.44
CA LEU A 593 -32.50 -6.34 -3.92
C LEU A 593 -31.79 -7.69 -4.05
N ASP A 594 -30.57 -7.74 -4.60
CA ASP A 594 -29.79 -8.96 -4.75
C ASP A 594 -29.45 -9.59 -3.39
N ALA A 595 -29.13 -8.77 -2.37
CA ALA A 595 -28.81 -9.24 -1.03
C ALA A 595 -29.97 -9.98 -0.35
N ILE A 596 -31.22 -9.60 -0.66
CA ILE A 596 -32.43 -10.19 -0.08
C ILE A 596 -33.21 -11.07 -1.07
N ALA A 597 -32.71 -11.21 -2.30
CA ALA A 597 -33.32 -12.00 -3.37
C ALA A 597 -33.53 -13.49 -3.02
N PRO A 598 -32.60 -14.16 -2.32
CA PRO A 598 -32.72 -15.61 -2.06
C PRO A 598 -33.96 -16.01 -1.26
N ASP A 599 -34.49 -15.15 -0.38
CA ASP A 599 -35.59 -15.52 0.52
C ASP A 599 -36.70 -14.48 0.66
N THR A 600 -36.41 -13.19 0.52
CA THR A 600 -37.32 -12.09 0.84
C THR A 600 -37.98 -11.51 -0.41
N LEU A 601 -37.22 -11.28 -1.50
CA LEU A 601 -37.80 -10.82 -2.78
C LEU A 601 -38.41 -11.98 -3.55
N LYS A 602 -39.68 -11.85 -3.95
CA LYS A 602 -40.40 -12.88 -4.72
C LYS A 602 -40.60 -12.41 -6.17
N PRO A 603 -39.77 -12.85 -7.13
CA PRO A 603 -39.84 -12.39 -8.52
C PRO A 603 -41.22 -12.66 -9.15
N GLY A 604 -41.58 -11.84 -10.13
CA GLY A 604 -42.69 -12.15 -11.03
C GLY A 604 -42.23 -13.21 -12.02
N GLY A 605 -43.08 -14.19 -12.36
CA GLY A 605 -42.73 -15.36 -13.17
C GLY A 605 -42.28 -15.10 -14.63
N GLU A 606 -41.87 -13.87 -14.97
CA GLU A 606 -41.28 -13.51 -16.25
C GLU A 606 -39.75 -13.68 -16.22
N PRO A 607 -39.16 -14.32 -17.25
CA PRO A 607 -37.71 -14.45 -17.33
C PRO A 607 -37.03 -13.08 -17.32
N ARG A 608 -36.03 -12.89 -16.45
CA ARG A 608 -35.17 -11.68 -16.34
C ARG A 608 -35.84 -10.41 -15.78
N SER A 609 -36.95 -10.53 -15.06
CA SER A 609 -37.54 -9.41 -14.32
C SER A 609 -37.74 -9.75 -12.84
N LEU A 610 -37.16 -8.94 -11.95
CA LEU A 610 -37.42 -9.03 -10.51
C LEU A 610 -38.79 -8.42 -10.14
N GLN A 611 -39.46 -7.74 -11.07
CA GLN A 611 -40.71 -7.03 -10.83
C GLN A 611 -41.93 -7.91 -11.07
N PHE A 612 -42.85 -7.85 -10.12
CA PHE A 612 -44.14 -8.51 -10.10
C PHE A 612 -45.22 -7.59 -10.68
N LYS A 613 -46.14 -8.14 -11.48
CA LYS A 613 -47.29 -7.39 -12.01
C LYS A 613 -48.50 -7.60 -11.10
N MET A 614 -49.06 -6.52 -10.57
CA MET A 614 -50.19 -6.61 -9.63
C MET A 614 -51.43 -7.27 -10.27
N PRO A 615 -52.18 -8.11 -9.52
CA PRO A 615 -53.47 -8.65 -9.95
C PRO A 615 -54.51 -7.54 -10.09
N LYS A 616 -55.35 -7.62 -11.14
CA LYS A 616 -56.45 -6.66 -11.37
C LYS A 616 -57.45 -6.61 -10.21
N THR A 617 -57.58 -7.73 -9.50
CA THR A 617 -58.46 -7.90 -8.33
C THR A 617 -57.96 -7.15 -7.10
N LYS A 618 -56.68 -6.76 -7.05
CA LYS A 618 -56.08 -6.00 -5.95
C LYS A 618 -55.89 -4.52 -6.33
N VAL A 619 -55.39 -4.26 -7.53
CA VAL A 619 -55.10 -2.90 -8.02
C VAL A 619 -55.53 -2.80 -9.48
N SER A 620 -56.41 -1.85 -9.78
CA SER A 620 -57.15 -1.80 -11.06
C SER A 620 -56.25 -1.55 -12.28
N ASP A 621 -55.22 -0.72 -12.14
CA ASP A 621 -54.24 -0.34 -13.19
C ASP A 621 -53.02 -1.28 -13.25
N ARG A 622 -52.92 -2.25 -12.33
CA ARG A 622 -51.95 -3.35 -12.34
C ARG A 622 -50.48 -2.92 -12.52
N PRO A 623 -49.95 -2.03 -11.66
CA PRO A 623 -48.59 -1.55 -11.76
C PRO A 623 -47.56 -2.68 -11.57
N ARG A 624 -46.33 -2.43 -12.05
CA ARG A 624 -45.16 -3.27 -11.79
C ARG A 624 -44.48 -2.82 -10.49
N VAL A 625 -44.21 -3.78 -9.62
CA VAL A 625 -43.73 -3.55 -8.25
C VAL A 625 -42.68 -4.58 -7.87
N TYR A 626 -41.84 -4.29 -6.89
CA TYR A 626 -41.09 -5.31 -6.19
C TYR A 626 -41.97 -5.92 -5.10
N ARG A 627 -42.02 -7.25 -5.03
CA ARG A 627 -42.85 -8.00 -4.10
C ARG A 627 -41.96 -8.66 -3.05
N PHE A 628 -42.12 -8.26 -1.80
CA PHE A 628 -41.38 -8.77 -0.66
C PHE A 628 -42.28 -9.63 0.21
N ASP A 629 -41.75 -10.73 0.74
CA ASP A 629 -42.40 -11.56 1.75
C ASP A 629 -42.41 -10.82 3.10
N ALA A 630 -43.60 -10.53 3.62
CA ALA A 630 -43.76 -9.68 4.80
C ALA A 630 -43.15 -10.32 6.06
N GLN A 631 -43.27 -11.64 6.22
CA GLN A 631 -42.72 -12.35 7.38
C GLN A 631 -41.19 -12.40 7.32
N MET A 632 -40.61 -12.70 6.16
CA MET A 632 -39.16 -12.75 6.00
C MET A 632 -38.53 -11.36 6.17
N LEU A 633 -39.23 -10.32 5.71
CA LEU A 633 -38.79 -8.94 5.87
C LEU A 633 -38.78 -8.53 7.35
N GLN A 634 -39.81 -8.87 8.13
CA GLN A 634 -39.95 -8.48 9.55
C GLN A 634 -39.15 -9.34 10.54
N HIS A 635 -38.94 -10.63 10.28
CA HIS A 635 -38.45 -11.56 11.31
C HIS A 635 -37.10 -12.23 11.04
N GLY A 636 -36.52 -12.10 9.84
CA GLY A 636 -35.17 -12.56 9.51
C GLY A 636 -34.83 -14.01 9.93
N ILE A 637 -34.95 -14.97 9.01
CA ILE A 637 -34.57 -16.39 9.15
C ILE A 637 -35.13 -17.06 10.44
N ARG A 638 -36.25 -17.77 10.32
CA ARG A 638 -36.54 -18.84 11.31
C ARG A 638 -35.46 -19.93 11.17
N PRO A 639 -34.83 -20.38 12.26
CA PRO A 639 -33.96 -21.56 12.19
C PRO A 639 -34.78 -22.73 11.65
N ARG A 640 -34.32 -23.33 10.56
CA ARG A 640 -34.81 -24.65 10.15
C ARG A 640 -34.28 -25.63 11.20
N PHE A 641 -35.21 -26.18 11.99
CA PHE A 641 -34.94 -27.30 12.88
C PHE A 641 -34.51 -28.53 12.09
#